data_AF-A0A962A3G7-F1
#
_entry.id   AF-A0A962A3G7-F1
#
_cell.length_a   1.000
_cell.length_b   1.000
_cell.length_c   1.000
_cell.angle_alpha   90.00
_cell.angle_beta   90.00
_cell.angle_gamma   90.00
#
_symmetry.space_group_name_H-M   'P 1'
#
loop_
_entity.id
_entity.type
_entity.pdbx_description
1 polymer ?
#
loop_
_entity_poly.entity_id
_entity_poly.type
_entity_poly.pdbx_seq_one_letter_code
_entity_poly.pdbx_strand_id
1 'polypeptide(L)'
;MSSHLLCSVGLSAFLFSAALCSAAHAAPDTAASLREAMARIALLEKENERLRSILLSEDGKDVVPDPSAPRPGRKPPGNAFEDKRDIPEEKVKEEKEKKEAAEPLQMAVAEPPAEPLPASPAGPEDFIIRPHVDGYVKWGSSRTLSGAEAWVPLSWNGRTLSFMDARFVADDNEGREGNFGLGLRIVPEGAESIWGAYGFYDRRRSETGNIFSQATFGGEYLTENWDVRANGYLALSGKEKSTNTSYTTNFTFSGTGIVAQQVATTSQAVETPLSGLDLELGYKLPFLKDSWFEDTRVYGGAYHFGAAGVESMDGYRFRARARPFEWLELGLEHQSDTIRGTTNLAEVRFRIPFGRASESRKPRGIYKRLDERVIRDVDVVTQAGTQTSAVSRQAAVTNTTTGVAQKIYTVDNTAPGGGDGSTGNPFNTLAAAEAAAGAHDIVYVKAGDGTSANMDAGITLDDDGQKLIGSGAALVFDTASMGVTGLTVAPANGLVIASAGTAPVITNSAVNGDGITVTASDVEIAGLTVDSTTRYGIVANGADNLTVSDVTVERSGSHGFYAYATAAGATVDNLNLRNVTLSRSNSYGGYLLAQNGGEINNSVMDNVTITRSASTGLYAYAVGAGALISAPSFTNITASENRSVGLQLYTNTSGQITAPVLNGITADDNGSYGLYVYVLNAGSLVSDARFDNISTAQNNSQGTYLYAQNGGQIIDPVLNSFMALDNGNNGVYLNAGGAGAQIANPFLTDITARENSFDGVTLASSGGGVITAPVLDAITVEGNGQRGVATSASGAGSSMNDLMLANVTATDNGSQGVVLSISGGAQMTSPVLEDLTIADSASHGLYLYTQDAGSLLSDLSVQNSTSNGNAGSAIHLYTQNGSQITAPVLSGLTAEGNSGQGLYLRANAAGSLVSDLSLTDSTFSSNGYGVYFETVNGSQVTAPVLSGLTIQNNNSHGFYGYINNAGSLLSGLSLTDTDFVENRNYGAALNAANGGQIDTPVLGNLTMQGNRSGGVSVSAGGAGSLVNNLSLTNVEIEEGSNGVYFYTANGQIDTPVLSGLTMRDLNTHGLYVYTQGAGALVNDLSATNIDIDNSGQHGVYFYVRGGSQITTPVLDTVTSNNNGDHGLLVQTVDAGSLVSDLSVTGLTANDNGEMGAGLVVSSGGQMTDLTLDTLIARGNNFSGLYVISQNAGGSAL
;
A
#
# COMPACT_ATOMS: atom_id res chain seq x y z
N MET A 1 49.42 14.99 6.49
CA MET A 1 48.70 16.02 5.73
C MET A 1 47.70 16.63 6.71
N SER A 2 47.90 17.80 7.31
CA SER A 2 48.82 18.91 7.01
C SER A 2 48.72 19.47 5.58
N SER A 3 48.91 20.78 5.45
CA SER A 3 48.74 21.59 4.22
C SER A 3 47.30 21.71 3.71
N HIS A 4 46.51 22.64 4.28
CA HIS A 4 45.50 23.42 3.53
C HIS A 4 44.95 24.66 4.28
N LEU A 5 44.98 24.66 5.62
CA LEU A 5 44.39 25.72 6.47
C LEU A 5 45.07 27.12 6.38
N LEU A 6 46.21 27.23 5.67
CA LEU A 6 47.09 28.41 5.68
C LEU A 6 46.98 29.32 4.43
N CYS A 7 46.02 29.08 3.53
CA CYS A 7 45.89 29.85 2.28
C CYS A 7 44.53 30.58 2.13
N SER A 8 43.51 30.19 2.89
CA SER A 8 42.16 30.79 2.84
C SER A 8 42.03 32.12 3.59
N VAL A 9 42.84 32.33 4.65
CA VAL A 9 42.72 33.51 5.54
C VAL A 9 43.33 34.78 4.94
N GLY A 10 44.35 34.65 4.09
CA GLY A 10 45.08 35.80 3.54
C GLY A 10 44.38 36.55 2.40
N LEU A 11 43.47 35.89 1.66
CA LEU A 11 42.89 36.44 0.43
C LEU A 11 41.57 37.20 0.67
N SER A 12 40.81 36.82 1.69
CA SER A 12 39.54 37.46 2.08
C SER A 12 39.74 38.87 2.65
N ALA A 13 40.83 39.09 3.40
CA ALA A 13 41.16 40.39 3.99
C ALA A 13 41.37 41.51 2.93
N PHE A 14 41.96 41.17 1.77
CA PHE A 14 42.19 42.14 0.69
C PHE A 14 40.91 42.53 -0.07
N LEU A 15 39.99 41.58 -0.28
CA LEU A 15 38.75 41.83 -1.02
C LEU A 15 37.74 42.67 -0.21
N PHE A 16 37.70 42.53 1.12
CA PHE A 16 36.82 43.34 1.98
C PHE A 16 37.17 44.84 1.96
N SER A 17 38.44 45.20 1.69
CA SER A 17 38.87 46.60 1.64
C SER A 17 38.33 47.34 0.40
N ALA A 18 38.07 46.64 -0.71
CA ALA A 18 37.54 47.24 -1.93
C ALA A 18 36.03 47.56 -1.84
N ALA A 19 35.24 46.68 -1.20
CA ALA A 19 33.78 46.81 -1.14
C ALA A 19 33.29 48.00 -0.27
N LEU A 20 34.10 48.43 0.71
CA LEU A 20 33.78 49.55 1.60
C LEU A 20 33.94 50.94 0.96
N CYS A 21 34.43 51.02 -0.30
CA CYS A 21 34.67 52.29 -0.99
C CYS A 21 33.53 52.72 -1.97
N SER A 22 32.52 51.87 -2.19
CA SER A 22 31.43 52.12 -3.15
C SER A 22 30.02 52.20 -2.57
N ALA A 23 29.87 52.09 -1.24
CA ALA A 23 28.57 52.01 -0.55
C ALA A 23 28.12 53.31 0.14
N ALA A 24 28.61 54.47 -0.32
CA ALA A 24 28.10 55.78 0.10
C ALA A 24 27.19 56.36 -0.97
N HIS A 25 25.86 56.17 -0.83
CA HIS A 25 24.75 57.10 -1.14
C HIS A 25 23.39 56.34 -1.16
N ALA A 26 22.45 56.80 -0.31
CA ALA A 26 21.00 56.54 -0.32
C ALA A 26 20.46 55.09 -0.17
N ALA A 27 19.34 55.02 0.55
CA ALA A 27 18.37 53.93 0.67
C ALA A 27 16.98 54.50 0.28
N PRO A 28 15.85 53.74 0.25
CA PRO A 28 15.67 52.32 0.61
C PRO A 28 14.89 51.48 -0.43
N ASP A 29 14.98 50.15 -0.31
CA ASP A 29 13.79 49.26 -0.36
C ASP A 29 14.18 47.82 0.07
N THR A 30 13.85 47.45 1.31
CA THR A 30 14.42 46.25 1.98
C THR A 30 13.48 45.04 2.06
N ALA A 31 12.29 45.09 1.45
CA ALA A 31 11.32 44.00 1.48
C ALA A 31 11.60 42.88 0.46
N ALA A 32 12.15 43.21 -0.72
CA ALA A 32 12.35 42.25 -1.81
C ALA A 32 13.56 41.32 -1.58
N SER A 33 14.70 41.89 -1.19
CA SER A 33 15.97 41.16 -1.00
C SER A 33 15.90 40.12 0.12
N LEU A 34 15.12 40.38 1.18
CA LEU A 34 14.91 39.41 2.27
C LEU A 34 14.11 38.19 1.79
N ARG A 35 13.10 38.38 0.92
CA ARG A 35 12.33 37.29 0.31
C ARG A 35 13.20 36.43 -0.62
N GLU A 36 14.07 37.06 -1.43
CA GLU A 36 14.98 36.32 -2.31
C GLU A 36 16.04 35.54 -1.51
N ALA A 37 16.56 36.12 -0.42
CA ALA A 37 17.47 35.43 0.49
C ALA A 37 16.81 34.21 1.15
N MET A 38 15.59 34.35 1.70
CA MET A 38 14.84 33.25 2.30
C MET A 38 14.50 32.14 1.29
N ALA A 39 14.14 32.49 0.05
CA ALA A 39 13.90 31.51 -1.01
C ALA A 39 15.15 30.67 -1.34
N ARG A 40 16.35 31.27 -1.30
CA ARG A 40 17.61 30.54 -1.48
C ARG A 40 17.98 29.67 -0.28
N ILE A 41 17.64 30.08 0.94
CA ILE A 41 17.84 29.26 2.15
C ILE A 41 16.94 28.01 2.12
N ALA A 42 15.65 28.16 1.84
CA ALA A 42 14.73 27.03 1.72
C ALA A 42 15.15 26.02 0.63
N LEU A 43 15.78 26.49 -0.46
CA LEU A 43 16.34 25.63 -1.50
C LEU A 43 17.56 24.82 -0.99
N LEU A 44 18.43 25.45 -0.19
CA LEU A 44 19.61 24.81 0.41
C LEU A 44 19.24 23.85 1.55
N GLU A 45 18.15 24.11 2.28
CA GLU A 45 17.60 23.20 3.27
C GLU A 45 17.04 21.94 2.60
N LYS A 46 16.29 22.10 1.50
CA LYS A 46 15.74 20.97 0.74
C LYS A 46 16.82 20.11 0.06
N GLU A 47 17.92 20.73 -0.40
CA GLU A 47 19.09 20.00 -0.91
C GLU A 47 19.84 19.26 0.23
N ASN A 48 19.88 19.83 1.44
CA ASN A 48 20.42 19.16 2.64
C ASN A 48 19.56 17.97 3.09
N GLU A 49 18.23 18.07 3.04
CA GLU A 49 17.33 16.94 3.35
C GLU A 49 17.52 15.80 2.35
N ARG A 50 17.63 16.12 1.05
CA ARG A 50 17.95 15.15 -0.01
C ARG A 50 19.32 14.48 0.19
N LEU A 51 20.32 15.22 0.66
CA LEU A 51 21.62 14.65 1.04
C LEU A 51 21.54 13.79 2.31
N ARG A 52 20.66 14.11 3.26
CA ARG A 52 20.40 13.28 4.46
C ARG A 52 19.66 11.99 4.14
N SER A 53 18.68 11.98 3.23
CA SER A 53 17.98 10.75 2.84
C SER A 53 18.90 9.76 2.11
N ILE A 54 19.90 10.27 1.39
CA ILE A 54 20.97 9.46 0.76
C ILE A 54 21.96 8.91 1.80
N LEU A 55 22.03 9.50 3.00
CA LEU A 55 22.92 9.10 4.11
C LEU A 55 22.26 8.20 5.17
N LEU A 56 21.00 7.81 4.97
CA LEU A 56 20.19 7.04 5.95
C LEU A 56 19.50 5.80 5.34
N SER A 57 19.82 5.43 4.10
CA SER A 57 19.19 4.33 3.36
C SER A 57 20.15 3.17 3.04
N GLU A 58 20.98 2.77 4.01
CA GLU A 58 21.88 1.62 3.86
C GLU A 58 22.15 0.93 5.22
N ASP A 59 21.33 -0.07 5.56
CA ASP A 59 21.58 -1.02 6.66
C ASP A 59 21.19 -2.45 6.24
N GLY A 60 21.79 -2.91 5.14
CA GLY A 60 21.71 -4.29 4.65
C GLY A 60 22.94 -5.07 5.10
N LYS A 61 22.74 -6.18 5.83
CA LYS A 61 23.84 -7.00 6.35
C LYS A 61 24.37 -8.01 5.33
N ASP A 62 25.62 -8.38 5.58
CA ASP A 62 26.34 -9.56 5.08
C ASP A 62 26.55 -9.68 3.56
N VAL A 63 27.79 -9.42 3.11
CA VAL A 63 28.76 -10.49 2.77
C VAL A 63 30.16 -9.88 2.59
N VAL A 64 31.20 -10.61 3.02
CA VAL A 64 32.63 -10.26 2.86
C VAL A 64 33.20 -11.05 1.69
N PRO A 65 33.83 -10.40 0.68
CA PRO A 65 35.30 -10.46 0.62
C PRO A 65 36.06 -9.26 0.00
N ASP A 66 37.30 -9.09 0.48
CA ASP A 66 38.47 -8.47 -0.17
C ASP A 66 38.75 -9.17 -1.56
N PRO A 67 39.39 -8.58 -2.61
CA PRO A 67 40.48 -7.61 -2.47
C PRO A 67 40.77 -6.56 -3.59
N SER A 68 41.72 -5.66 -3.25
CA SER A 68 42.81 -5.15 -4.12
C SER A 68 42.61 -4.02 -5.18
N ALA A 69 43.69 -3.23 -5.30
CA ALA A 69 44.14 -2.47 -6.48
C ALA A 69 43.43 -1.11 -6.83
N PRO A 70 44.07 -0.21 -7.63
CA PRO A 70 43.87 1.25 -7.45
C PRO A 70 43.35 2.07 -8.65
N ARG A 71 42.97 3.32 -8.36
CA ARG A 71 42.65 4.42 -9.31
C ARG A 71 43.75 4.62 -10.37
N PRO A 72 43.45 5.06 -11.62
CA PRO A 72 43.41 6.52 -11.91
C PRO A 72 42.47 6.99 -13.06
N GLY A 73 41.90 8.21 -12.93
CA GLY A 73 40.95 8.82 -13.89
C GLY A 73 41.55 9.61 -15.08
N ARG A 74 40.69 10.39 -15.79
CA ARG A 74 41.06 11.52 -16.70
C ARG A 74 39.86 12.42 -17.09
N LYS A 75 40.17 13.58 -17.67
CA LYS A 75 39.34 14.69 -18.24
C LYS A 75 40.05 15.17 -19.54
N PRO A 76 39.60 16.19 -20.33
CA PRO A 76 38.30 16.90 -20.51
C PRO A 76 37.80 16.63 -21.98
N PRO A 77 37.30 17.56 -22.86
CA PRO A 77 36.61 18.88 -22.78
C PRO A 77 35.27 18.97 -23.60
N GLY A 78 34.66 20.16 -23.74
CA GLY A 78 33.47 20.46 -24.58
C GLY A 78 33.21 21.98 -24.77
N ASN A 79 32.43 22.40 -25.78
CA ASN A 79 32.18 23.80 -26.27
C ASN A 79 30.74 23.93 -26.89
N ALA A 80 30.14 25.08 -27.28
CA ALA A 80 30.17 26.52 -26.91
C ALA A 80 29.18 27.35 -27.82
N PHE A 81 28.81 28.59 -27.43
CA PHE A 81 28.02 29.62 -28.22
C PHE A 81 26.54 29.23 -28.55
N GLU A 82 25.57 30.06 -28.98
CA GLU A 82 25.26 31.51 -29.17
C GLU A 82 23.70 31.61 -29.31
N ASP A 83 22.89 32.71 -29.36
CA ASP A 83 22.88 34.19 -29.19
C ASP A 83 21.36 34.58 -28.98
N LYS A 84 21.03 35.86 -28.71
CA LYS A 84 19.72 36.56 -28.98
C LYS A 84 18.57 36.51 -27.95
N ARG A 85 17.68 37.53 -27.86
CA ARG A 85 17.79 39.02 -27.98
C ARG A 85 16.44 39.73 -27.65
N ASP A 86 16.48 41.08 -27.65
CA ASP A 86 15.42 42.07 -27.95
C ASP A 86 14.55 42.69 -26.82
N ILE A 87 14.09 43.92 -27.10
CA ILE A 87 13.50 44.96 -26.20
C ILE A 87 12.51 45.82 -27.04
N PRO A 88 11.49 46.47 -26.44
CA PRO A 88 11.08 47.80 -26.92
C PRO A 88 10.80 48.85 -25.81
N GLU A 89 10.67 50.12 -26.23
CA GLU A 89 10.48 51.36 -25.43
C GLU A 89 8.96 51.64 -25.16
N GLU A 90 8.42 52.77 -24.63
CA GLU A 90 8.80 54.20 -24.63
C GLU A 90 7.85 55.06 -23.70
N LYS A 91 8.20 56.34 -23.45
CA LYS A 91 7.36 57.53 -23.03
C LYS A 91 7.08 57.85 -21.53
N VAL A 92 6.77 59.10 -21.10
CA VAL A 92 7.42 60.45 -21.25
C VAL A 92 6.60 61.60 -20.57
N LYS A 93 7.28 62.59 -19.93
CA LYS A 93 6.80 63.98 -19.50
C LYS A 93 5.77 64.09 -18.33
N GLU A 94 5.52 65.23 -17.64
CA GLU A 94 5.89 66.68 -17.81
C GLU A 94 5.86 67.52 -16.47
N GLU A 95 6.72 68.56 -16.32
CA GLU A 95 6.59 69.89 -15.59
C GLU A 95 6.00 70.05 -14.12
N LYS A 96 6.20 71.12 -13.28
CA LYS A 96 7.05 72.36 -13.25
C LYS A 96 7.18 73.03 -11.83
N GLU A 97 8.27 73.80 -11.64
CA GLU A 97 8.53 75.06 -10.87
C GLU A 97 7.67 75.59 -9.68
N LYS A 98 8.34 75.89 -8.53
CA LYS A 98 8.46 77.20 -7.78
C LYS A 98 8.95 76.97 -6.33
N LYS A 99 9.72 77.78 -5.56
CA LYS A 99 10.45 79.08 -5.62
C LYS A 99 10.00 80.10 -4.52
N GLU A 100 10.81 80.16 -3.45
CA GLU A 100 11.16 81.30 -2.56
C GLU A 100 10.24 81.87 -1.45
N ALA A 101 10.94 82.32 -0.40
CA ALA A 101 10.70 83.43 0.57
C ALA A 101 9.68 83.29 1.72
N ALA A 102 10.19 83.25 2.97
CA ALA A 102 10.09 84.37 3.93
C ALA A 102 10.81 84.10 5.29
N GLU A 103 11.62 85.05 5.77
CA GLU A 103 11.95 85.27 7.19
C GLU A 103 10.92 86.28 7.81
N PRO A 104 10.99 86.79 9.07
CA PRO A 104 11.97 86.59 10.16
C PRO A 104 11.38 86.44 11.60
N LEU A 105 12.24 86.30 12.63
CA LEU A 105 12.38 87.27 13.74
C LEU A 105 13.47 86.85 14.77
N GLN A 106 13.94 87.82 15.58
CA GLN A 106 15.13 87.72 16.45
C GLN A 106 14.83 87.96 17.95
N MET A 107 15.71 87.46 18.83
CA MET A 107 16.43 88.16 19.94
C MET A 107 17.18 87.11 20.79
N ALA A 108 18.50 87.17 21.05
CA ALA A 108 19.30 88.14 21.82
C ALA A 108 19.10 88.01 23.36
N VAL A 109 20.10 88.12 24.26
CA VAL A 109 21.58 88.31 24.20
C VAL A 109 22.17 87.86 25.56
N ALA A 110 23.41 87.36 25.73
CA ALA A 110 24.63 88.14 26.04
C ALA A 110 25.88 87.24 26.29
N GLU A 111 27.08 87.82 26.19
CA GLU A 111 28.39 87.23 26.53
C GLU A 111 28.89 87.65 27.93
N PRO A 112 30.03 87.09 28.40
CA PRO A 112 31.12 87.92 28.91
C PRO A 112 32.44 87.74 28.10
N PRO A 113 33.37 88.73 28.12
CA PRO A 113 34.35 88.93 27.05
C PRO A 113 35.74 88.31 27.27
N ALA A 114 36.56 88.36 26.21
CA ALA A 114 37.98 87.95 26.18
C ALA A 114 38.96 89.13 26.41
N GLU A 115 40.22 88.82 26.76
CA GLU A 115 41.38 89.72 26.70
C GLU A 115 42.70 88.94 26.40
N PRO A 116 43.86 89.59 26.10
CA PRO A 116 44.68 89.17 24.96
C PRO A 116 46.05 88.54 25.27
N LEU A 117 46.67 87.96 24.24
CA LEU A 117 48.08 87.55 24.22
C LEU A 117 49.02 88.72 23.84
N PRO A 118 50.00 89.09 24.67
CA PRO A 118 51.12 89.95 24.28
C PRO A 118 52.18 89.16 23.48
N ALA A 119 53.00 89.84 22.67
CA ALA A 119 53.88 89.20 21.68
C ALA A 119 55.39 89.32 21.99
N SER A 120 56.10 88.18 21.85
CA SER A 120 57.57 88.04 21.79
C SER A 120 58.35 88.32 23.10
N PRO A 121 59.45 87.59 23.38
CA PRO A 121 60.65 87.61 22.54
C PRO A 121 61.14 86.25 22.01
N ALA A 122 62.24 86.30 21.25
CA ALA A 122 62.97 85.24 20.54
C ALA A 122 62.91 83.79 21.11
N GLY A 123 62.65 82.83 20.23
CA GLY A 123 62.60 81.40 20.54
C GLY A 123 63.88 80.61 20.18
N PRO A 124 64.01 79.35 20.65
CA PRO A 124 65.15 78.48 20.38
C PRO A 124 65.03 77.71 19.05
N GLU A 125 65.93 78.04 18.11
CA GLU A 125 66.47 77.30 16.95
C GLU A 125 65.56 76.42 16.03
N ASP A 126 65.72 76.59 14.71
CA ASP A 126 64.92 75.86 13.71
C ASP A 126 65.22 74.35 13.70
N PHE A 127 64.29 73.54 14.21
CA PHE A 127 64.13 72.13 13.90
C PHE A 127 62.67 71.79 13.57
N ILE A 128 62.47 70.83 12.67
CA ILE A 128 61.15 70.40 12.20
C ILE A 128 60.82 69.04 12.80
N ILE A 129 59.73 68.99 13.57
CA ILE A 129 59.11 67.75 14.04
C ILE A 129 58.33 67.15 12.86
N ARG A 130 58.45 65.84 12.64
CA ARG A 130 57.90 65.18 11.45
C ARG A 130 56.64 64.38 11.78
N PRO A 131 55.64 64.32 10.88
CA PRO A 131 54.62 63.28 10.97
C PRO A 131 55.25 61.91 10.80
N HIS A 132 54.71 60.90 11.48
CA HIS A 132 55.16 59.51 11.36
C HIS A 132 53.97 58.55 11.43
N VAL A 133 54.15 57.36 10.87
CA VAL A 133 53.20 56.24 11.03
C VAL A 133 53.95 55.08 11.69
N ASP A 134 53.37 54.57 12.76
CA ASP A 134 53.89 53.46 13.55
C ASP A 134 53.02 52.22 13.30
N GLY A 135 53.61 51.16 12.75
CA GLY A 135 52.97 49.85 12.62
C GLY A 135 53.47 48.90 13.70
N TYR A 136 52.57 48.20 14.40
CA TYR A 136 52.95 47.34 15.51
C TYR A 136 52.13 46.05 15.63
N VAL A 137 52.73 45.05 16.28
CA VAL A 137 52.07 43.83 16.75
C VAL A 137 52.43 43.61 18.22
N LYS A 138 51.44 43.26 19.04
CA LYS A 138 51.62 42.71 20.39
C LYS A 138 51.19 41.25 20.41
N TRP A 139 52.11 40.33 20.67
CA TRP A 139 51.79 38.93 20.93
C TRP A 139 51.56 38.73 22.42
N GLY A 140 50.43 38.12 22.80
CA GLY A 140 50.04 37.99 24.20
C GLY A 140 49.71 36.57 24.65
N SER A 141 49.60 36.39 25.97
CA SER A 141 49.21 35.11 26.59
C SER A 141 47.71 34.79 26.48
N SER A 142 46.89 35.78 26.08
CA SER A 142 45.42 35.71 26.07
C SER A 142 44.79 36.19 24.74
N ARG A 143 45.54 36.92 23.90
CA ARG A 143 45.13 37.47 22.59
C ARG A 143 46.34 38.06 21.84
N THR A 144 46.17 38.35 20.55
CA THR A 144 47.14 39.03 19.68
C THR A 144 46.56 40.35 19.20
N LEU A 145 47.28 41.45 19.38
CA LEU A 145 46.86 42.77 18.87
C LEU A 145 47.72 43.18 17.68
N SER A 146 47.09 43.74 16.66
CA SER A 146 47.77 44.41 15.55
C SER A 146 47.20 45.81 15.35
N GLY A 147 48.05 46.77 14.97
CA GLY A 147 47.59 48.14 14.83
C GLY A 147 48.49 49.05 14.01
N ALA A 148 47.89 50.16 13.57
CA ALA A 148 48.56 51.26 12.88
C ALA A 148 48.19 52.58 13.57
N GLU A 149 49.19 53.43 13.79
CA GLU A 149 49.08 54.70 14.52
C GLU A 149 49.71 55.80 13.67
N ALA A 150 48.94 56.81 13.29
CA ALA A 150 49.36 57.94 12.47
C ALA A 150 49.40 59.22 13.33
N TRP A 151 50.59 59.74 13.55
CA TRP A 151 50.83 60.92 14.39
C TRP A 151 51.31 62.09 13.53
N VAL A 152 50.68 63.25 13.69
CA VAL A 152 50.88 64.42 12.83
C VAL A 152 51.05 65.69 13.66
N PRO A 153 52.20 66.40 13.57
CA PRO A 153 52.34 67.72 14.18
C PRO A 153 51.52 68.73 13.38
N LEU A 154 50.58 69.41 14.04
CA LEU A 154 49.71 70.43 13.45
C LEU A 154 50.33 71.83 13.52
N SER A 155 51.04 72.15 14.61
CA SER A 155 51.83 73.37 14.75
C SER A 155 52.98 73.17 15.73
N TRP A 156 54.13 73.80 15.45
CA TRP A 156 55.29 73.85 16.35
C TRP A 156 55.89 75.26 16.30
N ASN A 157 56.11 75.89 17.46
CA ASN A 157 56.65 77.26 17.56
C ASN A 157 57.95 77.37 18.37
N GLY A 158 58.64 76.25 18.61
CA GLY A 158 59.85 76.18 19.46
C GLY A 158 59.58 75.94 20.95
N ARG A 159 58.33 76.08 21.42
CA ARG A 159 57.92 75.80 22.81
C ARG A 159 56.65 74.96 22.91
N THR A 160 55.64 75.24 22.09
CA THR A 160 54.34 74.59 22.06
C THR A 160 54.17 73.80 20.76
N LEU A 161 53.80 72.53 20.91
CA LEU A 161 53.44 71.59 19.86
C LEU A 161 51.95 71.25 20.00
N SER A 162 51.15 71.50 18.97
CA SER A 162 49.83 70.85 18.82
C SER A 162 49.93 69.71 17.83
N PHE A 163 49.32 68.56 18.11
CA PHE A 163 49.38 67.36 17.27
C PHE A 163 48.03 66.64 17.18
N MET A 164 47.91 65.81 16.15
CA MET A 164 46.82 64.85 15.93
C MET A 164 47.38 63.43 16.00
N ASP A 165 46.60 62.52 16.56
CA ASP A 165 46.96 61.11 16.75
C ASP A 165 45.75 60.25 16.39
N ALA A 166 45.85 59.48 15.30
CA ALA A 166 44.76 58.64 14.79
C ALA A 166 45.22 57.18 14.72
N ARG A 167 44.43 56.26 15.27
CA ARG A 167 44.82 54.85 15.42
C ARG A 167 43.72 53.90 14.94
N PHE A 168 44.14 52.75 14.46
CA PHE A 168 43.29 51.61 14.20
C PHE A 168 43.92 50.36 14.80
N VAL A 169 43.12 49.58 15.53
CA VAL A 169 43.53 48.34 16.20
C VAL A 169 42.55 47.23 15.88
N ALA A 170 43.07 46.02 15.64
CA ALA A 170 42.30 44.80 15.52
C ALA A 170 42.90 43.68 16.39
N ASP A 171 42.03 42.93 17.04
CA ASP A 171 42.35 41.72 17.80
C ASP A 171 41.97 40.44 17.03
N ASP A 172 42.36 39.28 17.55
CA ASP A 172 42.09 37.96 16.97
C ASP A 172 40.67 37.43 17.25
N ASN A 173 39.83 38.16 17.98
CA ASN A 173 38.45 37.78 18.37
C ASN A 173 37.37 38.61 17.63
N GLU A 174 37.64 39.00 16.38
CA GLU A 174 36.82 39.92 15.56
C GLU A 174 36.68 41.36 16.07
N GLY A 175 37.24 41.71 17.23
CA GLY A 175 37.22 43.04 17.81
C GLY A 175 38.01 44.05 16.98
N ARG A 176 37.44 45.25 16.82
CA ARG A 176 38.05 46.35 16.03
C ARG A 176 37.80 47.68 16.70
N GLU A 177 38.83 48.50 16.80
CA GLU A 177 38.74 49.85 17.36
C GLU A 177 39.35 50.90 16.44
N GLY A 178 38.66 52.04 16.33
CA GLY A 178 39.18 53.26 15.74
C GLY A 178 39.27 54.37 16.79
N ASN A 179 40.43 55.03 16.86
CA ASN A 179 40.72 56.08 17.82
C ASN A 179 41.10 57.37 17.08
N PHE A 180 40.61 58.52 17.54
CA PHE A 180 41.02 59.83 17.03
C PHE A 180 41.22 60.82 18.17
N GLY A 181 42.39 61.44 18.25
CA GLY A 181 42.74 62.39 19.30
C GLY A 181 43.53 63.60 18.85
N LEU A 182 43.45 64.62 19.69
CA LEU A 182 44.19 65.88 19.57
C LEU A 182 44.95 66.13 20.87
N GLY A 183 46.19 66.61 20.75
CA GLY A 183 47.06 66.85 21.90
C GLY A 183 47.87 68.14 21.79
N LEU A 184 48.27 68.64 22.94
CA LEU A 184 49.15 69.78 23.14
C LEU A 184 50.31 69.35 24.03
N ARG A 185 51.54 69.74 23.66
CA ARG A 185 52.77 69.57 24.44
C ARG A 185 53.49 70.89 24.55
N ILE A 186 53.94 71.25 25.75
CA ILE A 186 54.63 72.50 26.06
C ILE A 186 55.98 72.17 26.70
N VAL A 187 57.05 72.77 26.20
CA VAL A 187 58.37 72.82 26.84
C VAL A 187 58.50 74.18 27.53
N PRO A 188 58.46 74.25 28.88
CA PRO A 188 58.60 75.51 29.59
C PRO A 188 60.00 76.14 29.41
N GLU A 189 60.08 77.46 29.48
CA GLU A 189 61.32 78.19 29.27
C GLU A 189 62.39 77.83 30.32
N GLY A 190 63.55 77.37 29.84
CA GLY A 190 64.66 76.93 30.70
C GLY A 190 64.47 75.56 31.37
N ALA A 191 63.41 74.80 31.07
CA ALA A 191 63.11 73.52 31.70
C ALA A 191 63.36 72.32 30.78
N GLU A 192 64.00 71.27 31.31
CA GLU A 192 64.16 69.97 30.62
C GLU A 192 62.93 69.06 30.80
N SER A 193 61.73 69.61 30.59
CA SER A 193 60.44 68.89 30.74
C SER A 193 59.45 69.22 29.62
N ILE A 194 58.59 68.25 29.29
CA ILE A 194 57.40 68.41 28.45
C ILE A 194 56.18 68.23 29.34
N TRP A 195 55.24 69.18 29.25
CA TRP A 195 53.93 69.13 29.87
C TRP A 195 52.91 68.90 28.75
N GLY A 196 52.25 67.75 28.74
CA GLY A 196 51.31 67.34 27.72
C GLY A 196 49.88 67.20 28.25
N ALA A 197 48.90 67.51 27.41
CA ALA A 197 47.49 67.24 27.64
C ALA A 197 46.82 66.85 26.31
N TYR A 198 45.91 65.88 26.33
CA TYR A 198 45.27 65.34 25.13
C TYR A 198 43.86 64.82 25.41
N GLY A 199 43.05 64.79 24.35
CA GLY A 199 41.72 64.19 24.33
C GLY A 199 41.57 63.25 23.13
N PHE A 200 40.95 62.09 23.33
CA PHE A 200 40.60 61.13 22.28
C PHE A 200 39.10 60.82 22.30
N TYR A 201 38.53 60.56 21.12
CA TYR A 201 37.27 59.87 20.94
C TYR A 201 37.55 58.49 20.35
N ASP A 202 36.97 57.48 20.99
CA ASP A 202 37.31 56.07 20.81
C ASP A 202 36.03 55.28 20.50
N ARG A 203 36.08 54.43 19.47
CA ARG A 203 34.91 53.67 19.00
C ARG A 203 35.28 52.23 18.67
N ARG A 204 34.80 51.30 19.52
CA ARG A 204 35.05 49.86 19.44
C ARG A 204 33.82 49.11 18.94
N ARG A 205 34.03 48.07 18.14
CA ARG A 205 33.11 46.94 18.03
C ARG A 205 33.64 45.78 18.88
N SER A 206 32.83 45.29 19.82
CA SER A 206 33.22 44.16 20.69
C SER A 206 33.00 42.81 19.99
N GLU A 207 33.53 41.74 20.60
CA GLU A 207 33.48 40.35 20.13
C GLU A 207 32.04 39.83 19.95
N THR A 208 31.08 40.39 20.68
CA THR A 208 29.63 40.11 20.57
C THR A 208 28.97 40.80 19.37
N GLY A 209 29.69 41.68 18.68
CA GLY A 209 29.22 42.48 17.56
C GLY A 209 28.65 43.85 17.93
N ASN A 210 28.47 44.16 19.22
CA ASN A 210 27.98 45.45 19.74
C ASN A 210 28.96 46.60 19.44
N ILE A 211 28.47 47.85 19.40
CA ILE A 211 29.29 49.04 19.12
C ILE A 211 29.27 50.00 20.32
N PHE A 212 30.43 50.22 20.92
CA PHE A 212 30.60 51.12 22.06
C PHE A 212 31.41 52.37 21.68
N SER A 213 31.33 53.40 22.51
CA SER A 213 32.07 54.65 22.33
C SER A 213 32.50 55.23 23.67
N GLN A 214 33.70 55.78 23.70
CA GLN A 214 34.35 56.31 24.90
C GLN A 214 35.04 57.64 24.55
N ALA A 215 35.18 58.52 25.54
CA ALA A 215 36.09 59.67 25.47
C ALA A 215 37.20 59.48 26.50
N THR A 216 38.44 59.69 26.06
CA THR A 216 39.61 59.68 26.95
C THR A 216 40.15 61.09 27.10
N PHE A 217 40.41 61.54 28.32
CA PHE A 217 41.17 62.76 28.60
C PHE A 217 42.39 62.41 29.43
N GLY A 218 43.58 62.86 29.03
CA GLY A 218 44.80 62.51 29.73
C GLY A 218 45.84 63.63 29.73
N GLY A 219 46.79 63.50 30.66
CA GLY A 219 47.89 64.43 30.85
C GLY A 219 49.19 63.68 31.10
N GLU A 220 50.30 64.25 30.64
CA GLU A 220 51.64 63.69 30.81
C GLU A 220 52.66 64.74 31.23
N TYR A 221 53.59 64.35 32.09
CA TYR A 221 54.76 65.12 32.48
C TYR A 221 55.99 64.27 32.19
N LEU A 222 56.77 64.67 31.19
CA LEU A 222 57.91 63.93 30.70
C LEU A 222 59.19 64.74 30.96
N THR A 223 60.25 64.06 31.40
CA THR A 223 61.61 64.62 31.54
C THR A 223 62.59 63.69 30.84
N GLU A 224 63.90 63.95 30.90
CA GLU A 224 64.88 63.00 30.36
C GLU A 224 64.79 61.63 31.07
N ASN A 225 64.60 61.61 32.40
CA ASN A 225 64.65 60.38 33.20
C ASN A 225 63.31 59.86 33.72
N TRP A 226 62.35 60.74 34.02
CA TRP A 226 61.03 60.39 34.58
C TRP A 226 59.89 60.69 33.60
N ASP A 227 58.90 59.80 33.59
CA ASP A 227 57.62 59.94 32.91
C ASP A 227 56.50 59.84 33.97
N VAL A 228 55.52 60.73 33.96
CA VAL A 228 54.25 60.57 34.69
C VAL A 228 53.12 60.75 33.71
N ARG A 229 52.14 59.84 33.70
CA ARG A 229 50.93 59.94 32.87
C ARG A 229 49.70 59.58 33.69
N ALA A 230 48.60 60.27 33.44
CA ALA A 230 47.29 59.91 34.00
C ALA A 230 46.22 60.05 32.90
N ASN A 231 45.33 59.08 32.82
CA ASN A 231 44.23 59.06 31.85
C ASN A 231 42.90 58.84 32.59
N GLY A 232 41.84 59.54 32.16
CA GLY A 232 40.46 59.32 32.57
C GLY A 232 39.61 58.93 31.37
N TYR A 233 38.82 57.86 31.52
CA TYR A 233 38.03 57.22 30.47
C TYR A 233 36.54 57.33 30.81
N LEU A 234 35.76 57.96 29.93
CA LEU A 234 34.32 58.13 30.09
C LEU A 234 33.56 57.36 29.01
N ALA A 235 32.81 56.33 29.40
CA ALA A 235 31.92 55.62 28.49
C ALA A 235 30.76 56.56 28.04
N LEU A 236 30.57 56.68 26.73
CA LEU A 236 29.54 57.51 26.12
C LEU A 236 28.34 56.69 25.61
N SER A 237 28.57 55.41 25.30
CA SER A 237 27.56 54.42 24.94
C SER A 237 26.89 53.79 26.16
N GLY A 238 25.61 53.41 26.03
CA GLY A 238 24.85 52.70 27.07
C GLY A 238 25.20 51.21 27.21
N LYS A 239 24.39 50.49 28.00
CA LYS A 239 24.42 49.02 28.09
C LYS A 239 23.60 48.42 26.94
N GLU A 240 24.17 47.48 26.20
CA GLU A 240 23.46 46.77 25.14
C GLU A 240 22.82 45.48 25.65
N LYS A 241 21.71 45.06 25.02
CA LYS A 241 20.87 43.94 25.47
C LYS A 241 20.39 43.06 24.33
N SER A 242 20.58 41.75 24.46
CA SER A 242 19.89 40.74 23.65
C SER A 242 18.95 39.92 24.52
N THR A 243 17.74 39.62 24.04
CA THR A 243 16.69 38.95 24.83
C THR A 243 16.05 37.83 24.01
N ASN A 244 15.93 36.65 24.61
CA ASN A 244 15.23 35.49 24.05
C ASN A 244 14.21 34.98 25.06
N THR A 245 12.99 34.65 24.63
CA THR A 245 11.90 34.20 25.50
C THR A 245 11.29 32.91 24.95
N SER A 246 11.32 31.84 25.73
CA SER A 246 10.64 30.58 25.44
C SER A 246 9.43 30.39 26.35
N TYR A 247 8.43 29.63 25.86
CA TYR A 247 7.21 29.31 26.60
C TYR A 247 7.09 27.79 26.79
N THR A 248 6.79 27.35 28.00
CA THR A 248 6.44 25.96 28.30
C THR A 248 5.11 25.95 29.04
N THR A 249 4.12 25.23 28.52
CA THR A 249 2.80 25.08 29.15
C THR A 249 2.65 23.68 29.71
N ASN A 250 2.36 23.58 31.01
CA ASN A 250 1.97 22.34 31.69
C ASN A 250 0.53 22.47 32.18
N PHE A 251 -0.16 21.36 32.39
CA PHE A 251 -1.49 21.34 33.02
C PHE A 251 -1.45 20.70 34.41
N THR A 252 -2.34 21.12 35.29
CA THR A 252 -2.54 20.57 36.63
C THR A 252 -4.01 20.61 37.00
N PHE A 253 -4.54 19.55 37.62
CA PHE A 253 -5.84 19.63 38.28
C PHE A 253 -5.76 20.55 39.52
N SER A 254 -6.82 21.31 39.77
CA SER A 254 -6.91 22.27 40.87
C SER A 254 -8.36 22.37 41.34
N GLY A 255 -8.66 21.82 42.52
CA GLY A 255 -10.04 21.61 42.94
C GLY A 255 -10.72 20.60 42.02
N THR A 256 -11.88 20.96 41.47
CA THR A 256 -12.62 20.23 40.43
C THR A 256 -12.45 20.85 39.04
N GLY A 257 -11.36 21.58 38.78
CA GLY A 257 -11.07 22.20 37.48
C GLY A 257 -9.64 21.96 37.00
N ILE A 258 -9.38 22.24 35.73
CA ILE A 258 -8.05 22.11 35.12
C ILE A 258 -7.41 23.50 34.96
N VAL A 259 -6.15 23.64 35.36
CA VAL A 259 -5.37 24.88 35.23
C VAL A 259 -4.19 24.66 34.28
N ALA A 260 -4.06 25.53 33.30
CA ALA A 260 -2.91 25.60 32.41
C ALA A 260 -1.89 26.61 32.96
N GLN A 261 -0.68 26.14 33.29
CA GLN A 261 0.42 26.96 33.75
C GLN A 261 1.47 27.13 32.65
N GLN A 262 1.61 28.34 32.14
CA GLN A 262 2.63 28.73 31.17
C GLN A 262 3.78 29.45 31.86
N VAL A 263 4.98 28.86 31.79
CA VAL A 263 6.22 29.51 32.22
C VAL A 263 6.87 30.17 31.01
N ALA A 264 6.93 31.50 31.02
CA ALA A 264 7.69 32.29 30.07
C ALA A 264 9.11 32.49 30.61
N THR A 265 10.07 31.73 30.08
CA THR A 265 11.49 31.83 30.47
C THR A 265 12.18 32.83 29.58
N THR A 266 12.51 34.01 30.13
CA THR A 266 13.24 35.06 29.42
C THR A 266 14.70 35.06 29.83
N SER A 267 15.60 34.90 28.87
CA SER A 267 17.04 34.98 29.01
C SER A 267 17.54 36.27 28.36
N GLN A 268 18.16 37.15 29.15
CA GLN A 268 18.69 38.42 28.70
C GLN A 268 20.22 38.46 28.90
N ALA A 269 20.95 38.55 27.79
CA ALA A 269 22.38 38.85 27.80
C ALA A 269 22.57 40.38 27.81
N VAL A 270 23.45 40.88 28.65
CA VAL A 270 23.73 42.31 28.83
C VAL A 270 25.23 42.55 28.75
N GLU A 271 25.65 43.52 27.94
CA GLU A 271 27.04 43.98 27.88
C GLU A 271 27.12 45.45 28.34
N THR A 272 28.06 45.75 29.25
CA THR A 272 28.23 47.06 29.87
C THR A 272 29.62 47.63 29.55
N PRO A 273 29.73 48.83 28.94
CA PRO A 273 30.99 49.54 28.82
C PRO A 273 31.37 50.19 30.17
N LEU A 274 32.66 50.19 30.50
CA LEU A 274 33.18 50.75 31.76
C LEU A 274 33.77 52.15 31.54
N SER A 275 33.64 53.00 32.58
CA SER A 275 34.42 54.23 32.73
C SER A 275 35.53 53.97 33.74
N GLY A 276 36.62 54.74 33.73
CA GLY A 276 37.75 54.45 34.61
C GLY A 276 38.86 55.48 34.59
N LEU A 277 39.97 55.13 35.24
CA LEU A 277 41.19 55.92 35.30
C LEU A 277 42.43 55.02 35.29
N ASP A 278 43.54 55.53 34.75
CA ASP A 278 44.88 54.96 34.95
C ASP A 278 45.90 56.02 35.37
N LEU A 279 46.99 55.53 35.98
CA LEU A 279 48.16 56.31 36.35
C LEU A 279 49.41 55.46 36.05
N GLU A 280 50.33 55.97 35.22
CA GLU A 280 51.61 55.34 34.87
C GLU A 280 52.79 56.20 35.33
N LEU A 281 53.70 55.63 36.12
CA LEU A 281 54.99 56.22 36.49
C LEU A 281 56.12 55.47 35.78
N GLY A 282 56.95 56.17 35.02
CA GLY A 282 58.07 55.61 34.26
C GLY A 282 59.43 56.19 34.64
N TYR A 283 60.46 55.35 34.51
CA TYR A 283 61.86 55.70 34.79
C TYR A 283 62.83 55.13 33.75
N LYS A 284 63.76 55.96 33.26
CA LYS A 284 64.87 55.58 32.37
C LYS A 284 65.97 54.85 33.14
N LEU A 285 66.45 53.71 32.63
CA LEU A 285 67.45 52.88 33.30
C LEU A 285 68.88 53.44 33.08
N PRO A 286 69.51 54.09 34.08
CA PRO A 286 70.74 54.86 33.86
C PRO A 286 71.97 53.98 33.59
N PHE A 287 71.90 52.68 33.87
CA PHE A 287 72.99 51.72 33.65
C PHE A 287 73.09 51.21 32.21
N LEU A 288 72.13 51.54 31.33
CA LEU A 288 72.15 51.16 29.90
C LEU A 288 72.61 52.31 28.98
N LYS A 289 72.97 53.47 29.54
CA LYS A 289 73.28 54.73 28.82
C LYS A 289 74.40 54.62 27.76
N ASP A 290 75.34 53.68 27.92
CA ASP A 290 76.51 53.52 27.03
C ASP A 290 76.32 52.31 26.08
N SER A 291 75.07 51.90 25.84
CA SER A 291 74.70 50.72 25.04
C SER A 291 73.71 51.09 23.93
N TRP A 292 73.47 50.16 22.99
CA TRP A 292 72.38 50.31 22.00
C TRP A 292 70.99 50.46 22.64
N PHE A 293 70.82 50.18 23.94
CA PHE A 293 69.55 50.28 24.64
C PHE A 293 69.46 51.52 25.54
N GLU A 294 70.09 52.64 25.16
CA GLU A 294 70.17 53.87 25.97
C GLU A 294 68.80 54.44 26.40
N ASP A 295 67.79 54.45 25.53
CA ASP A 295 66.40 54.83 25.87
C ASP A 295 65.56 53.60 26.25
N THR A 296 66.04 52.87 27.26
CA THR A 296 65.25 51.84 27.95
C THR A 296 64.57 52.44 29.17
N ARG A 297 63.25 52.30 29.24
CA ARG A 297 62.41 52.83 30.32
C ARG A 297 61.52 51.72 30.86
N VAL A 298 61.44 51.62 32.18
CA VAL A 298 60.49 50.76 32.89
C VAL A 298 59.38 51.61 33.49
N TYR A 299 58.17 51.06 33.56
CA TYR A 299 56.96 51.73 34.01
C TYR A 299 56.21 50.82 34.97
N GLY A 300 55.64 51.41 36.01
CA GLY A 300 54.65 50.79 36.89
C GLY A 300 53.43 51.69 36.97
N GLY A 301 52.24 51.11 36.85
CA GLY A 301 50.99 51.83 36.91
C GLY A 301 49.86 51.01 37.50
N ALA A 302 48.78 51.69 37.87
CA ALA A 302 47.55 51.11 38.38
C ALA A 302 46.35 51.70 37.63
N TYR A 303 45.28 50.93 37.52
CA TYR A 303 44.04 51.34 36.87
C TYR A 303 42.82 50.80 37.61
N HIS A 304 41.72 51.53 37.48
CA HIS A 304 40.40 51.17 38.00
C HIS A 304 39.36 51.50 36.92
N PHE A 305 38.61 50.49 36.47
CA PHE A 305 37.45 50.66 35.61
C PHE A 305 36.19 50.10 36.30
N GLY A 306 35.06 50.78 36.13
CA GLY A 306 33.79 50.35 36.70
C GLY A 306 32.58 50.98 36.01
N ALA A 307 31.41 50.40 36.28
CA ALA A 307 30.11 50.94 35.90
C ALA A 307 29.06 50.47 36.92
N ALA A 308 27.95 51.20 37.03
CA ALA A 308 26.90 50.84 37.98
C ALA A 308 26.29 49.46 37.66
N GLY A 309 26.31 48.57 38.67
CA GLY A 309 25.71 47.23 38.58
C GLY A 309 26.56 46.18 37.86
N VAL A 310 27.88 46.35 37.80
CA VAL A 310 28.87 45.30 37.46
C VAL A 310 30.06 45.40 38.43
N GLU A 311 30.90 44.37 38.48
CA GLU A 311 32.09 44.34 39.35
C GLU A 311 33.19 45.28 38.83
N SER A 312 33.99 45.87 39.73
CA SER A 312 35.08 46.76 39.29
C SER A 312 36.30 45.96 38.81
N MET A 313 36.88 46.45 37.72
CA MET A 313 38.11 45.97 37.13
C MET A 313 39.27 46.79 37.69
N ASP A 314 39.78 46.35 38.84
CA ASP A 314 40.91 46.92 39.55
C ASP A 314 42.18 46.15 39.19
N GLY A 315 43.24 46.85 38.77
CA GLY A 315 44.44 46.18 38.27
C GLY A 315 45.71 47.02 38.26
N TYR A 316 46.82 46.35 37.96
CA TYR A 316 48.14 46.95 37.80
C TYR A 316 48.77 46.57 36.47
N ARG A 317 49.66 47.43 35.97
CA ARG A 317 50.42 47.26 34.72
C ARG A 317 51.89 47.59 34.96
N PHE A 318 52.77 46.65 34.65
CA PHE A 318 54.21 46.87 34.54
C PHE A 318 54.61 46.79 33.06
N ARG A 319 55.46 47.71 32.61
CA ARG A 319 55.87 47.79 31.21
C ARG A 319 57.36 48.11 31.11
N ALA A 320 58.06 47.49 30.18
CA ALA A 320 59.40 47.88 29.77
C ALA A 320 59.36 48.22 28.28
N ARG A 321 59.95 49.35 27.89
CA ARG A 321 60.19 49.69 26.48
C ARG A 321 61.68 49.93 26.28
N ALA A 322 62.20 49.55 25.11
CA ALA A 322 63.55 49.87 24.68
C ALA A 322 63.53 50.27 23.21
N ARG A 323 64.21 51.38 22.88
CA ARG A 323 64.33 51.89 21.52
C ARG A 323 65.77 51.80 21.02
N PRO A 324 66.19 50.67 20.44
CA PRO A 324 67.54 50.55 19.92
C PRO A 324 67.83 51.45 18.71
N PHE A 325 66.78 51.88 17.99
CA PHE A 325 66.88 52.83 16.88
C PHE A 325 65.65 53.75 16.86
N GLU A 326 65.77 54.94 16.26
CA GLU A 326 64.66 55.90 16.12
C GLU A 326 63.44 55.35 15.35
N TRP A 327 63.63 54.25 14.59
CA TRP A 327 62.59 53.57 13.80
C TRP A 327 62.10 52.26 14.43
N LEU A 328 62.64 51.81 15.57
CA LEU A 328 62.32 50.52 16.19
C LEU A 328 62.11 50.65 17.69
N GLU A 329 60.92 50.29 18.15
CA GLU A 329 60.58 50.16 19.57
C GLU A 329 60.23 48.70 19.90
N LEU A 330 60.84 48.18 20.96
CA LEU A 330 60.59 46.86 21.53
C LEU A 330 59.92 47.04 22.90
N GLY A 331 58.88 46.28 23.18
CA GLY A 331 58.12 46.37 24.43
C GLY A 331 57.84 45.02 25.08
N LEU A 332 57.78 45.02 26.41
CA LEU A 332 57.24 43.94 27.23
C LEU A 332 56.25 44.56 28.21
N GLU A 333 55.10 43.94 28.39
CA GLU A 333 54.00 44.47 29.20
C GLU A 333 53.34 43.31 29.97
N HIS A 334 53.19 43.49 31.28
CA HIS A 334 52.56 42.55 32.19
C HIS A 334 51.46 43.28 32.93
N GLN A 335 50.25 42.75 32.93
CA GLN A 335 49.14 43.32 33.69
C GLN A 335 48.34 42.23 34.38
N SER A 336 47.74 42.58 35.52
CA SER A 336 46.82 41.69 36.21
C SER A 336 45.69 42.50 36.84
N ASP A 337 44.46 42.05 36.64
CA ASP A 337 43.24 42.67 37.19
C ASP A 337 42.22 41.65 37.67
N THR A 338 41.20 42.13 38.38
CA THR A 338 40.14 41.33 39.02
C THR A 338 39.23 40.57 38.04
N ILE A 339 39.09 41.01 36.78
CA ILE A 339 38.07 40.49 35.85
C ILE A 339 38.69 39.62 34.74
N ARG A 340 39.82 40.06 34.18
CA ARG A 340 40.54 39.39 33.08
C ARG A 340 41.72 38.53 33.57
N GLY A 341 42.07 38.62 34.84
CA GLY A 341 43.23 37.93 35.41
C GLY A 341 44.56 38.46 34.86
N THR A 342 45.57 37.61 34.76
CA THR A 342 46.92 38.00 34.34
C THR A 342 47.11 37.88 32.83
N THR A 343 47.57 38.96 32.19
CA THR A 343 47.95 39.01 30.77
C THR A 343 49.40 39.49 30.61
N ASN A 344 50.17 38.78 29.79
CA ASN A 344 51.52 39.18 29.37
C ASN A 344 51.50 39.47 27.87
N LEU A 345 52.23 40.49 27.42
CA LEU A 345 52.31 40.97 26.03
C LEU A 345 53.76 41.33 25.66
N ALA A 346 54.17 41.01 24.44
CA ALA A 346 55.43 41.45 23.84
C ALA A 346 55.16 42.25 22.57
N GLU A 347 55.64 43.50 22.51
CA GLU A 347 55.42 44.45 21.41
C GLU A 347 56.67 44.56 20.52
N VAL A 348 56.46 44.55 19.20
CA VAL A 348 57.43 45.08 18.23
C VAL A 348 56.74 46.14 17.38
N ARG A 349 57.32 47.34 17.34
CA ARG A 349 56.79 48.51 16.65
C ARG A 349 57.83 49.13 15.73
N PHE A 350 57.44 49.37 14.48
CA PHE A 350 58.25 50.03 13.46
C PHE A 350 57.68 51.43 13.19
N ARG A 351 58.51 52.46 13.33
CA ARG A 351 58.17 53.87 13.11
C ARG A 351 58.73 54.37 11.78
N ILE A 352 57.86 54.91 10.93
CA ILE A 352 58.20 55.46 9.61
C ILE A 352 57.93 56.98 9.60
N PRO A 353 58.95 57.83 9.74
CA PRO A 353 58.79 59.29 9.66
C PRO A 353 58.74 59.79 8.21
N PHE A 354 57.80 60.68 7.92
CA PHE A 354 57.58 61.25 6.58
C PHE A 354 58.19 62.66 6.43
N GLY A 355 58.51 63.03 5.19
CA GLY A 355 59.13 64.32 4.86
C GLY A 355 60.67 64.26 4.71
N ARG A 356 61.24 65.29 4.07
CA ARG A 356 62.68 65.33 3.79
C ARG A 356 63.52 65.38 5.07
N ALA A 357 64.51 64.50 5.17
CA ALA A 357 65.48 64.53 6.25
C ALA A 357 66.49 65.67 6.06
N SER A 358 66.48 66.65 6.96
CA SER A 358 67.62 67.56 7.14
C SER A 358 68.60 66.93 8.12
N GLU A 359 69.73 66.45 7.63
CA GLU A 359 70.75 65.79 8.47
C GLU A 359 71.46 66.75 9.44
N SER A 360 71.46 68.04 9.12
CA SER A 360 72.22 69.07 9.86
C SER A 360 71.61 69.50 11.20
N ARG A 361 70.33 69.20 11.47
CA ARG A 361 69.62 69.61 12.70
C ARG A 361 68.57 68.57 13.14
N LYS A 362 68.99 67.64 14.01
CA LYS A 362 68.09 66.78 14.81
C LYS A 362 67.79 67.41 16.18
N PRO A 363 66.61 67.16 16.78
CA PRO A 363 66.32 67.53 18.17
C PRO A 363 67.34 66.95 19.16
N ARG A 364 67.55 67.64 20.29
CA ARG A 364 68.47 67.24 21.36
C ARG A 364 67.82 67.44 22.74
N GLY A 365 68.30 66.69 23.74
CA GLY A 365 67.71 66.68 25.08
C GLY A 365 66.21 66.38 25.03
N ILE A 366 65.44 67.03 25.90
CA ILE A 366 63.99 66.84 26.04
C ILE A 366 63.22 66.97 24.72
N TYR A 367 63.67 67.82 23.78
CA TYR A 367 63.02 68.03 22.48
C TYR A 367 62.98 66.76 21.61
N LYS A 368 63.83 65.75 21.87
CA LYS A 368 63.74 64.42 21.25
C LYS A 368 62.45 63.66 21.60
N ARG A 369 61.73 64.04 22.66
CA ARG A 369 60.55 63.32 23.16
C ARG A 369 59.22 63.91 22.68
N LEU A 370 59.25 64.95 21.85
CA LEU A 370 58.06 65.68 21.41
C LEU A 370 57.16 64.89 20.43
N ASP A 371 57.70 63.91 19.70
CA ASP A 371 56.96 62.99 18.83
C ASP A 371 56.72 61.61 19.49
N GLU A 372 56.86 61.47 20.81
CA GLU A 372 56.49 60.19 21.44
C GLU A 372 54.99 59.92 21.31
N ARG A 373 54.62 58.68 21.01
CA ARG A 373 53.22 58.26 21.05
C ARG A 373 52.56 58.54 22.41
N VAL A 374 51.30 58.97 22.40
CA VAL A 374 50.50 59.06 23.63
C VAL A 374 50.29 57.66 24.20
N ILE A 375 50.65 57.47 25.48
CA ILE A 375 50.42 56.22 26.20
C ILE A 375 49.14 56.34 27.04
N ARG A 376 48.19 55.49 26.69
CA ARG A 376 46.91 55.23 27.34
C ARG A 376 46.52 53.79 27.02
N ASP A 377 45.49 53.26 27.68
CA ASP A 377 44.80 52.09 27.18
C ASP A 377 44.15 52.40 25.81
N VAL A 378 44.08 51.38 24.95
CA VAL A 378 43.69 51.51 23.53
C VAL A 378 42.42 50.71 23.23
N ASP A 379 41.87 49.99 24.22
CA ASP A 379 40.59 49.30 24.09
C ASP A 379 39.50 49.96 24.93
N VAL A 380 38.30 50.15 24.36
CA VAL A 380 37.09 50.33 25.16
C VAL A 380 36.83 49.05 25.97
N VAL A 381 36.85 49.20 27.31
CA VAL A 381 36.62 48.14 28.28
C VAL A 381 35.12 47.83 28.40
N THR A 382 34.73 46.57 28.18
CA THR A 382 33.37 46.07 28.40
C THR A 382 33.36 44.83 29.29
N GLN A 383 32.19 44.53 29.88
CA GLN A 383 31.93 43.31 30.65
C GLN A 383 30.53 42.76 30.31
N ALA A 384 30.42 41.45 30.10
CA ALA A 384 29.18 40.76 29.76
C ALA A 384 28.62 39.96 30.95
N GLY A 385 27.29 39.79 30.98
CA GLY A 385 26.61 38.95 31.97
C GLY A 385 25.20 38.55 31.53
N THR A 386 24.70 37.45 32.09
CA THR A 386 23.39 36.87 31.74
C THR A 386 22.42 36.98 32.92
N GLN A 387 21.21 37.47 32.66
CA GLN A 387 20.10 37.46 33.61
C GLN A 387 18.96 36.60 33.05
N THR A 388 18.54 35.60 33.81
CA THR A 388 17.34 34.81 33.52
C THR A 388 16.18 35.30 34.39
N SER A 389 14.98 35.26 33.84
CA SER A 389 13.74 35.62 34.56
C SER A 389 12.59 34.78 34.02
N ALA A 390 12.02 33.95 34.89
CA ALA A 390 10.86 33.13 34.58
C ALA A 390 9.59 33.83 35.11
N VAL A 391 8.63 34.10 34.23
CA VAL A 391 7.31 34.60 34.60
C VAL A 391 6.30 33.47 34.40
N SER A 392 5.74 32.98 35.50
CA SER A 392 4.63 32.03 35.45
C SER A 392 3.30 32.77 35.25
N ARG A 393 2.48 32.30 34.31
CA ARG A 393 1.06 32.64 34.19
C ARG A 393 0.23 31.39 34.37
N GLN A 394 -0.87 31.50 35.08
CA GLN A 394 -1.90 30.47 35.16
C GLN A 394 -3.18 30.99 34.52
N ALA A 395 -3.88 30.11 33.81
CA ALA A 395 -5.21 30.33 33.29
C ALA A 395 -6.07 29.08 33.54
N ALA A 396 -7.35 29.27 33.83
CA ALA A 396 -8.27 28.14 33.86
C ALA A 396 -8.45 27.59 32.43
N VAL A 397 -8.54 26.27 32.32
CA VAL A 397 -9.09 25.63 31.12
C VAL A 397 -10.59 25.85 31.12
N THR A 398 -11.13 26.30 29.99
CA THR A 398 -12.57 26.48 29.77
C THR A 398 -13.07 25.43 28.81
N ASN A 399 -14.26 24.89 29.04
CA ASN A 399 -14.97 24.11 28.04
C ASN A 399 -15.37 25.03 26.87
N THR A 400 -15.16 24.61 25.63
CA THR A 400 -15.39 25.44 24.43
C THR A 400 -16.88 25.66 24.13
N THR A 401 -17.70 24.63 24.31
CA THR A 401 -19.15 24.67 24.04
C THR A 401 -19.90 25.59 24.99
N THR A 402 -19.59 25.50 26.29
CA THR A 402 -20.28 26.25 27.35
C THR A 402 -19.60 27.56 27.74
N GLY A 403 -18.32 27.74 27.42
CA GLY A 403 -17.52 28.93 27.75
C GLY A 403 -17.18 29.11 29.24
N VAL A 404 -17.56 28.17 30.11
CA VAL A 404 -17.20 28.18 31.54
C VAL A 404 -15.96 27.33 31.82
N ALA A 405 -15.43 27.36 33.05
CA ALA A 405 -14.29 26.53 33.43
C ALA A 405 -14.63 25.03 33.24
N GLN A 406 -13.75 24.28 32.57
CA GLN A 406 -13.91 22.83 32.37
C GLN A 406 -13.82 22.14 33.74
N LYS A 407 -14.89 21.49 34.19
CA LYS A 407 -14.84 20.69 35.41
C LYS A 407 -14.26 19.31 35.14
N ILE A 408 -13.68 18.77 36.20
CA ILE A 408 -13.20 17.40 36.30
C ILE A 408 -13.45 16.88 37.72
N TYR A 409 -14.19 15.78 37.84
CA TYR A 409 -14.47 15.08 39.09
C TYR A 409 -13.60 13.83 39.17
N THR A 410 -12.69 13.79 40.15
CA THR A 410 -11.77 12.68 40.39
C THR A 410 -12.46 11.59 41.21
N VAL A 411 -12.38 10.33 40.76
CA VAL A 411 -12.84 9.14 41.49
C VAL A 411 -11.63 8.27 41.84
N ASP A 412 -11.58 7.74 43.06
CA ASP A 412 -10.47 6.93 43.60
C ASP A 412 -11.03 5.96 44.65
N ASN A 413 -11.03 4.65 44.39
CA ASN A 413 -11.69 3.69 45.29
C ASN A 413 -11.05 3.61 46.69
N THR A 414 -9.81 4.08 46.82
CA THR A 414 -9.06 4.13 48.07
C THR A 414 -9.37 5.37 48.91
N ALA A 415 -10.11 6.34 48.37
CA ALA A 415 -10.44 7.58 49.06
C ALA A 415 -11.43 7.36 50.24
N PRO A 416 -11.34 8.17 51.31
CA PRO A 416 -12.35 8.19 52.35
C PRO A 416 -13.73 8.57 51.81
N GLY A 417 -14.79 7.96 52.36
CA GLY A 417 -16.17 8.29 52.01
C GLY A 417 -16.54 9.74 52.33
N GLY A 418 -17.22 10.41 51.40
CA GLY A 418 -17.66 11.80 51.56
C GLY A 418 -16.70 12.87 51.01
N GLY A 419 -15.83 12.50 50.06
CA GLY A 419 -15.08 13.46 49.24
C GLY A 419 -15.98 14.39 48.41
N ASP A 420 -15.38 15.43 47.82
CA ASP A 420 -16.04 16.47 47.02
C ASP A 420 -15.77 16.35 45.51
N GLY A 421 -15.06 15.29 45.10
CA GLY A 421 -14.67 15.03 43.72
C GLY A 421 -13.47 15.87 43.25
N SER A 422 -12.92 16.75 44.08
CA SER A 422 -11.65 17.40 43.76
C SER A 422 -10.50 16.40 43.74
N THR A 423 -9.40 16.74 43.08
CA THR A 423 -8.17 15.90 43.13
C THR A 423 -7.58 15.82 44.55
N GLY A 424 -7.94 16.73 45.45
CA GLY A 424 -7.56 16.70 46.88
C GLY A 424 -8.45 15.81 47.73
N ASN A 425 -9.76 15.78 47.47
CA ASN A 425 -10.73 14.89 48.13
C ASN A 425 -11.58 14.13 47.09
N PRO A 426 -11.01 13.12 46.37
CA PRO A 426 -11.74 12.39 45.34
C PRO A 426 -13.03 11.74 45.87
N PHE A 427 -14.01 11.54 44.98
CA PHE A 427 -15.12 10.65 45.29
C PHE A 427 -14.62 9.22 45.44
N ASN A 428 -15.13 8.50 46.42
CA ASN A 428 -14.78 7.09 46.62
C ASN A 428 -15.68 6.12 45.84
N THR A 429 -16.80 6.58 45.28
CA THR A 429 -17.74 5.79 44.48
C THR A 429 -18.09 6.46 43.16
N LEU A 430 -18.48 5.65 42.17
CA LEU A 430 -19.00 6.15 40.88
C LEU A 430 -20.33 6.90 41.04
N ALA A 431 -21.25 6.39 41.87
CA ALA A 431 -22.55 7.02 42.12
C ALA A 431 -22.45 8.43 42.76
N ALA A 432 -21.36 8.76 43.45
CA ALA A 432 -21.10 10.11 43.95
C ALA A 432 -20.60 11.06 42.85
N ALA A 433 -19.95 10.53 41.81
CA ALA A 433 -19.56 11.29 40.61
C ALA A 433 -20.73 11.48 39.64
N GLU A 434 -21.53 10.44 39.42
CA GLU A 434 -22.80 10.47 38.68
C GLU A 434 -23.70 11.60 39.19
N ALA A 435 -23.94 11.66 40.51
CA ALA A 435 -24.75 12.70 41.15
C ALA A 435 -24.11 14.10 41.22
N ALA A 436 -22.95 14.33 40.61
CA ALA A 436 -22.18 15.58 40.69
C ALA A 436 -21.70 16.13 39.34
N ALA A 437 -21.48 15.26 38.35
CA ALA A 437 -21.25 15.64 36.96
C ALA A 437 -22.51 16.24 36.32
N GLY A 438 -22.31 16.98 35.24
CA GLY A 438 -23.37 17.48 34.37
C GLY A 438 -22.90 17.53 32.92
N ALA A 439 -23.72 18.11 32.03
CA ALA A 439 -23.37 18.32 30.62
C ALA A 439 -21.94 18.88 30.41
N HIS A 440 -21.18 18.23 29.54
CA HIS A 440 -19.77 18.52 29.22
C HIS A 440 -18.74 18.42 30.39
N ASP A 441 -19.09 17.88 31.56
CA ASP A 441 -18.13 17.61 32.63
C ASP A 441 -17.34 16.30 32.41
N ILE A 442 -16.17 16.19 33.04
CA ILE A 442 -15.30 15.01 32.97
C ILE A 442 -15.33 14.25 34.29
N VAL A 443 -15.66 12.95 34.27
CA VAL A 443 -15.43 12.01 35.36
C VAL A 443 -14.11 11.30 35.11
N TYR A 444 -13.10 11.57 35.94
CA TYR A 444 -11.76 10.98 35.81
C TYR A 444 -11.51 9.92 36.88
N VAL A 445 -11.45 8.65 36.47
CA VAL A 445 -11.41 7.49 37.37
C VAL A 445 -9.97 6.98 37.48
N LYS A 446 -9.41 6.99 38.69
CA LYS A 446 -8.06 6.44 38.96
C LYS A 446 -8.12 4.94 39.23
N ALA A 447 -7.04 4.24 38.87
CA ALA A 447 -6.82 2.83 39.18
C ALA A 447 -6.98 2.43 40.66
N GLY A 448 -6.68 3.33 41.60
CA GLY A 448 -6.81 3.07 43.03
C GLY A 448 -5.98 1.87 43.49
N ASP A 449 -6.62 0.88 44.10
CA ASP A 449 -5.99 -0.40 44.47
C ASP A 449 -6.01 -1.48 43.35
N GLY A 450 -6.58 -1.19 42.19
CA GLY A 450 -6.72 -2.11 41.06
C GLY A 450 -7.94 -3.05 41.14
N THR A 451 -8.83 -2.86 42.11
CA THR A 451 -10.08 -3.62 42.25
C THR A 451 -11.31 -2.75 41.96
N SER A 452 -12.47 -3.37 41.75
CA SER A 452 -13.75 -2.66 41.61
C SER A 452 -14.45 -2.34 42.94
N ALA A 453 -13.78 -2.50 44.09
CA ALA A 453 -14.36 -2.12 45.38
C ALA A 453 -14.82 -0.65 45.36
N ASN A 454 -15.98 -0.33 45.92
CA ASN A 454 -16.63 0.99 45.86
C ASN A 454 -16.99 1.51 44.44
N MET A 455 -16.53 0.85 43.38
CA MET A 455 -16.87 1.11 41.97
C MET A 455 -17.76 -0.01 41.39
N ASP A 456 -18.63 -0.56 42.25
CA ASP A 456 -19.39 -1.80 42.04
C ASP A 456 -20.90 -1.62 41.81
N ALA A 457 -21.32 -0.37 41.59
CA ALA A 457 -22.72 0.02 41.32
C ALA A 457 -22.99 0.40 39.85
N GLY A 458 -21.98 0.33 38.97
CA GLY A 458 -22.01 0.91 37.63
C GLY A 458 -21.97 2.45 37.61
N ILE A 459 -22.22 3.03 36.43
CA ILE A 459 -22.39 4.47 36.21
C ILE A 459 -23.31 4.75 35.01
N THR A 460 -24.11 5.81 35.11
CA THR A 460 -24.97 6.35 34.06
C THR A 460 -24.37 7.63 33.49
N LEU A 461 -24.47 7.82 32.17
CA LEU A 461 -24.05 9.01 31.44
C LEU A 461 -25.27 9.55 30.68
N ASP A 462 -25.94 10.53 31.26
CA ASP A 462 -27.28 11.03 30.87
C ASP A 462 -27.38 12.55 30.61
N ASP A 463 -26.27 13.29 30.64
CA ASP A 463 -26.17 14.62 29.99
C ASP A 463 -25.24 14.59 28.76
N ASP A 464 -25.52 15.46 27.79
CA ASP A 464 -24.75 15.55 26.55
C ASP A 464 -23.29 15.99 26.80
N GLY A 465 -22.37 15.39 26.06
CA GLY A 465 -20.94 15.70 26.06
C GLY A 465 -20.16 15.29 27.31
N GLN A 466 -20.77 14.54 28.25
CA GLN A 466 -20.07 13.98 29.41
C GLN A 466 -18.91 13.06 28.97
N LYS A 467 -17.82 13.06 29.75
CA LYS A 467 -16.64 12.21 29.49
C LYS A 467 -16.27 11.34 30.69
N LEU A 468 -16.21 10.03 30.50
CA LEU A 468 -15.79 9.04 31.50
C LEU A 468 -14.39 8.49 31.16
N ILE A 469 -13.36 9.07 31.76
CA ILE A 469 -11.96 8.80 31.41
C ILE A 469 -11.26 8.07 32.56
N GLY A 470 -10.94 6.79 32.36
CA GLY A 470 -10.11 6.02 33.26
C GLY A 470 -8.62 6.28 33.06
N SER A 471 -7.83 6.14 34.13
CA SER A 471 -6.38 6.36 34.13
C SER A 471 -5.56 5.36 33.29
N GLY A 472 -6.19 4.42 32.57
CA GLY A 472 -5.53 3.59 31.57
C GLY A 472 -5.26 4.34 30.26
N ALA A 473 -6.04 5.38 29.96
CA ALA A 473 -5.80 6.30 28.84
C ALA A 473 -5.12 7.59 29.34
N ALA A 474 -4.49 8.32 28.43
CA ALA A 474 -3.94 9.63 28.73
C ALA A 474 -5.03 10.70 28.54
N LEU A 475 -5.38 11.43 29.60
CA LEU A 475 -6.21 12.63 29.45
C LEU A 475 -5.38 13.71 28.77
N VAL A 476 -5.78 14.14 27.57
CA VAL A 476 -5.09 15.15 26.76
C VAL A 476 -5.91 16.43 26.65
N PHE A 477 -5.21 17.54 26.40
CA PHE A 477 -5.81 18.82 26.05
C PHE A 477 -6.26 18.79 24.59
N ASP A 478 -7.55 18.49 24.38
CA ASP A 478 -8.22 18.63 23.10
C ASP A 478 -8.65 20.08 22.86
N THR A 479 -8.18 20.69 21.77
CA THR A 479 -8.57 22.05 21.36
C THR A 479 -10.01 22.17 20.84
N ALA A 480 -10.69 21.08 20.53
CA ALA A 480 -12.09 21.10 20.12
C ALA A 480 -13.04 21.25 21.32
N SER A 481 -12.83 20.49 22.42
CA SER A 481 -13.63 20.57 23.65
C SER A 481 -13.06 21.49 24.73
N MET A 482 -11.76 21.82 24.69
CA MET A 482 -11.08 22.64 25.70
C MET A 482 -10.35 23.87 25.11
N GLY A 483 -10.53 25.02 25.76
CA GLY A 483 -9.86 26.28 25.44
C GLY A 483 -9.08 26.84 26.64
N VAL A 484 -8.15 27.75 26.38
CA VAL A 484 -7.44 28.50 27.44
C VAL A 484 -7.23 29.95 27.03
N THR A 485 -7.87 30.88 27.76
CA THR A 485 -7.73 32.33 27.54
C THR A 485 -6.82 32.98 28.59
N GLY A 486 -5.93 33.89 28.18
CA GLY A 486 -5.07 34.68 29.08
C GLY A 486 -3.59 34.25 29.14
N LEU A 487 -3.25 33.10 28.56
CA LEU A 487 -1.87 32.75 28.24
C LEU A 487 -1.32 33.63 27.10
N THR A 488 0.01 33.65 26.93
CA THR A 488 0.68 34.45 25.88
C THR A 488 0.77 33.70 24.56
N VAL A 489 0.89 32.37 24.64
CA VAL A 489 0.81 31.43 23.52
C VAL A 489 -0.25 30.40 23.87
N ALA A 490 -1.13 30.04 22.94
CA ALA A 490 -2.12 28.98 23.16
C ALA A 490 -1.41 27.62 23.39
N PRO A 491 -1.96 26.71 24.21
CA PRO A 491 -1.45 25.34 24.28
C PRO A 491 -1.67 24.63 22.93
N ALA A 492 -0.77 23.72 22.57
CA ALA A 492 -0.95 22.87 21.40
C ALA A 492 -1.98 21.75 21.70
N ASN A 493 -2.69 21.31 20.67
CA ASN A 493 -3.59 20.17 20.75
C ASN A 493 -2.81 18.88 21.12
N GLY A 494 -3.42 18.00 21.90
CA GLY A 494 -2.82 16.71 22.31
C GLY A 494 -1.75 16.80 23.41
N LEU A 495 -1.56 17.96 24.05
CA LEU A 495 -0.70 18.07 25.24
C LEU A 495 -1.29 17.27 26.40
N VAL A 496 -0.51 16.39 27.02
CA VAL A 496 -0.95 15.54 28.12
C VAL A 496 -1.31 16.38 29.37
N ILE A 497 -2.51 16.16 29.89
CA ILE A 497 -3.00 16.69 31.17
C ILE A 497 -2.74 15.69 32.30
N ALA A 498 -3.04 14.41 32.05
CA ALA A 498 -2.67 13.29 32.91
C ALA A 498 -2.19 12.11 32.05
N SER A 499 -1.02 11.56 32.35
CA SER A 499 -0.44 10.43 31.61
C SER A 499 -1.23 9.14 31.84
N ALA A 500 -1.30 8.30 30.80
CA ALA A 500 -1.76 6.92 30.92
C ALA A 500 -0.95 6.14 31.96
N GLY A 501 -1.62 5.26 32.69
CA GLY A 501 -1.08 4.33 33.66
C GLY A 501 -1.90 3.04 33.66
N THR A 502 -2.27 2.54 34.84
CA THR A 502 -3.16 1.38 34.95
C THR A 502 -4.62 1.80 34.70
N ALA A 503 -5.37 0.97 33.97
CA ALA A 503 -6.82 1.11 33.85
C ALA A 503 -7.52 0.83 35.20
N PRO A 504 -8.48 1.66 35.65
CA PRO A 504 -9.36 1.30 36.76
C PRO A 504 -10.27 0.14 36.38
N VAL A 505 -10.65 -0.67 37.38
CA VAL A 505 -11.63 -1.74 37.22
C VAL A 505 -12.96 -1.28 37.82
N ILE A 506 -14.03 -1.32 37.05
CA ILE A 506 -15.39 -1.01 37.50
C ILE A 506 -16.31 -2.21 37.27
N THR A 507 -17.39 -2.32 38.05
CA THR A 507 -18.39 -3.37 37.90
C THR A 507 -19.79 -2.87 38.25
N ASN A 508 -20.80 -3.70 38.01
CA ASN A 508 -22.12 -3.55 38.61
C ASN A 508 -22.61 -4.89 39.14
N SER A 509 -22.57 -5.02 40.47
CA SER A 509 -22.96 -6.23 41.21
C SER A 509 -24.45 -6.28 41.57
N ALA A 510 -25.22 -5.24 41.24
CA ALA A 510 -26.68 -5.27 41.39
C ALA A 510 -27.31 -6.29 40.42
N VAL A 511 -28.50 -6.80 40.72
CA VAL A 511 -29.22 -7.74 39.84
C VAL A 511 -29.72 -7.01 38.59
N ASN A 512 -29.33 -7.49 37.41
CA ASN A 512 -29.50 -6.81 36.10
C ASN A 512 -28.72 -5.48 35.99
N GLY A 513 -27.62 -5.35 36.72
CA GLY A 513 -26.76 -4.17 36.71
C GLY A 513 -25.83 -4.13 35.49
N ASP A 514 -25.76 -2.97 34.84
CA ASP A 514 -24.85 -2.68 33.73
C ASP A 514 -23.64 -1.89 34.24
N GLY A 515 -22.47 -2.10 33.63
CA GLY A 515 -21.23 -1.41 34.02
C GLY A 515 -21.27 0.09 33.68
N ILE A 516 -21.60 0.42 32.44
CA ILE A 516 -21.84 1.79 31.97
C ILE A 516 -23.15 1.83 31.18
N THR A 517 -24.01 2.80 31.49
CA THR A 517 -25.25 3.09 30.75
C THR A 517 -25.13 4.46 30.09
N VAL A 518 -25.42 4.57 28.79
CA VAL A 518 -25.38 5.83 28.03
C VAL A 518 -26.77 6.12 27.45
N THR A 519 -27.30 7.31 27.76
CA THR A 519 -28.61 7.80 27.29
C THR A 519 -28.59 9.25 26.80
N ALA A 520 -27.40 9.82 26.60
CA ALA A 520 -27.17 11.16 26.06
C ALA A 520 -26.11 11.13 24.94
N SER A 521 -25.97 12.24 24.21
CA SER A 521 -25.15 12.31 22.99
C SER A 521 -23.77 12.95 23.25
N ASP A 522 -22.86 12.88 22.27
CA ASP A 522 -21.49 13.42 22.34
C ASP A 522 -20.62 12.82 23.47
N VAL A 523 -21.01 11.66 24.01
CA VAL A 523 -20.36 11.03 25.17
C VAL A 523 -19.03 10.35 24.81
N GLU A 524 -18.02 10.49 25.66
CA GLU A 524 -16.71 9.83 25.51
C GLU A 524 -16.43 8.88 26.68
N ILE A 525 -16.06 7.63 26.40
CA ILE A 525 -15.66 6.62 27.39
C ILE A 525 -14.25 6.13 27.03
N ALA A 526 -13.28 6.23 27.94
CA ALA A 526 -11.91 5.80 27.63
C ALA A 526 -11.16 5.14 28.78
N GLY A 527 -10.20 4.27 28.45
CA GLY A 527 -9.07 3.93 29.34
C GLY A 527 -9.41 3.17 30.63
N LEU A 528 -10.44 2.32 30.61
CA LEU A 528 -10.95 1.61 31.78
C LEU A 528 -11.28 0.14 31.50
N THR A 529 -11.38 -0.65 32.57
CA THR A 529 -11.82 -2.04 32.53
C THR A 529 -13.21 -2.18 33.16
N VAL A 530 -14.20 -2.59 32.38
CA VAL A 530 -15.50 -3.03 32.90
C VAL A 530 -15.44 -4.54 33.12
N ASP A 531 -15.68 -5.01 34.33
CA ASP A 531 -15.59 -6.43 34.66
C ASP A 531 -16.82 -6.95 35.41
N SER A 532 -17.11 -8.25 35.31
CA SER A 532 -18.03 -8.99 36.18
C SER A 532 -19.49 -8.46 36.28
N THR A 533 -19.95 -7.63 35.34
CA THR A 533 -21.30 -7.01 35.40
C THR A 533 -22.40 -8.06 35.28
N THR A 534 -23.53 -7.92 36.00
CA THR A 534 -24.58 -8.96 35.96
C THR A 534 -25.49 -8.89 34.73
N ARG A 535 -25.48 -7.79 33.97
CA ARG A 535 -26.15 -7.67 32.65
C ARG A 535 -25.20 -7.19 31.56
N TYR A 536 -25.17 -5.91 31.21
CA TYR A 536 -24.33 -5.40 30.11
C TYR A 536 -22.99 -4.89 30.63
N GLY A 537 -21.94 -4.95 29.82
CA GLY A 537 -20.70 -4.22 30.11
C GLY A 537 -20.92 -2.73 29.89
N ILE A 538 -21.17 -2.37 28.63
CA ILE A 538 -21.58 -1.03 28.19
C ILE A 538 -22.91 -1.16 27.44
N VAL A 539 -23.88 -0.30 27.74
CA VAL A 539 -25.14 -0.19 27.01
C VAL A 539 -25.40 1.25 26.56
N ALA A 540 -25.82 1.42 25.30
CA ALA A 540 -26.16 2.70 24.69
C ALA A 540 -27.57 2.64 24.09
N ASN A 541 -28.39 3.64 24.43
CA ASN A 541 -29.81 3.68 24.06
C ASN A 541 -30.17 5.09 23.58
N GLY A 542 -30.36 5.26 22.26
CA GLY A 542 -30.70 6.56 21.68
C GLY A 542 -29.59 7.62 21.82
N ALA A 543 -28.32 7.20 21.78
CA ALA A 543 -27.15 8.02 22.10
C ALA A 543 -26.29 8.25 20.84
N ASP A 544 -26.37 9.46 20.27
CA ASP A 544 -25.62 9.83 19.07
C ASP A 544 -24.18 10.28 19.43
N ASN A 545 -23.23 10.10 18.51
CA ASN A 545 -21.81 10.49 18.64
C ASN A 545 -21.02 9.85 19.80
N LEU A 546 -21.51 8.73 20.37
CA LEU A 546 -20.82 7.99 21.43
C LEU A 546 -19.45 7.43 20.96
N THR A 547 -18.37 7.82 21.63
CA THR A 547 -17.02 7.29 21.43
C THR A 547 -16.57 6.41 22.61
N VAL A 548 -16.01 5.24 22.31
CA VAL A 548 -15.44 4.29 23.29
C VAL A 548 -14.03 3.89 22.84
N SER A 549 -12.99 4.23 23.61
CA SER A 549 -11.59 4.00 23.21
C SER A 549 -10.68 3.42 24.31
N ASP A 550 -9.85 2.43 23.97
CA ASP A 550 -8.91 1.80 24.90
C ASP A 550 -9.60 1.17 26.13
N VAL A 551 -10.75 0.53 25.90
CA VAL A 551 -11.61 -0.07 26.94
C VAL A 551 -11.58 -1.60 26.86
N THR A 552 -11.46 -2.25 28.02
CA THR A 552 -11.64 -3.70 28.14
C THR A 552 -12.95 -4.02 28.86
N VAL A 553 -13.77 -4.88 28.29
CA VAL A 553 -15.00 -5.42 28.89
C VAL A 553 -14.82 -6.92 29.05
N GLU A 554 -14.88 -7.43 30.28
CA GLU A 554 -14.81 -8.86 30.57
C GLU A 554 -16.02 -9.38 31.34
N ARG A 555 -16.43 -10.62 31.02
CA ARG A 555 -17.28 -11.48 31.86
C ARG A 555 -18.66 -10.87 32.19
N SER A 556 -19.23 -10.11 31.26
CA SER A 556 -20.57 -9.54 31.35
C SER A 556 -21.67 -10.60 31.32
N GLY A 557 -22.67 -10.43 32.19
CA GLY A 557 -23.78 -11.35 32.41
C GLY A 557 -24.75 -11.53 31.23
N SER A 558 -24.67 -10.66 30.21
CA SER A 558 -25.34 -10.80 28.92
C SER A 558 -24.43 -10.33 27.77
N HIS A 559 -24.45 -9.04 27.40
CA HIS A 559 -23.67 -8.49 26.28
C HIS A 559 -22.47 -7.68 26.79
N GLY A 560 -21.32 -7.75 26.12
CA GLY A 560 -20.17 -6.91 26.44
C GLY A 560 -20.42 -5.45 26.08
N PHE A 561 -20.75 -5.20 24.82
CA PHE A 561 -21.25 -3.91 24.31
C PHE A 561 -22.63 -4.10 23.67
N TYR A 562 -23.57 -3.19 23.93
CA TYR A 562 -24.91 -3.22 23.34
C TYR A 562 -25.41 -1.82 22.99
N ALA A 563 -25.60 -1.52 21.70
CA ALA A 563 -26.28 -0.30 21.24
C ALA A 563 -27.61 -0.64 20.57
N TYR A 564 -28.66 0.14 20.85
CA TYR A 564 -29.97 -0.12 20.25
C TYR A 564 -30.83 1.12 19.99
N ALA A 565 -31.64 1.00 18.93
CA ALA A 565 -32.70 1.92 18.53
C ALA A 565 -33.94 1.08 18.18
N THR A 566 -34.97 1.08 19.04
CA THR A 566 -36.05 0.05 19.02
C THR A 566 -37.46 0.59 18.72
N ALA A 567 -37.57 1.85 18.31
CA ALA A 567 -38.83 2.51 17.95
C ALA A 567 -38.63 3.55 16.83
N ALA A 568 -39.69 3.81 16.08
CA ALA A 568 -39.72 4.80 15.00
C ALA A 568 -39.18 6.17 15.43
N GLY A 569 -38.07 6.60 14.81
CA GLY A 569 -37.42 7.88 15.10
C GLY A 569 -36.47 7.89 16.31
N ALA A 570 -36.12 6.72 16.85
CA ALA A 570 -34.93 6.57 17.70
C ALA A 570 -33.69 6.36 16.80
N THR A 571 -32.60 7.08 17.10
CA THR A 571 -31.33 7.03 16.36
C THR A 571 -30.17 6.62 17.26
N VAL A 572 -29.15 6.01 16.65
CA VAL A 572 -27.78 5.93 17.19
C VAL A 572 -26.84 6.23 16.02
N ASP A 573 -26.49 7.50 15.83
CA ASP A 573 -25.57 7.97 14.79
C ASP A 573 -24.12 8.06 15.28
N ASN A 574 -23.14 7.88 14.38
CA ASN A 574 -21.70 8.03 14.61
C ASN A 574 -21.11 7.27 15.81
N LEU A 575 -21.72 6.16 16.23
CA LEU A 575 -21.18 5.28 17.28
C LEU A 575 -19.76 4.84 16.91
N ASN A 576 -18.79 4.98 17.82
CA ASN A 576 -17.39 4.74 17.53
C ASN A 576 -16.69 3.89 18.61
N LEU A 577 -16.21 2.70 18.26
CA LEU A 577 -15.41 1.84 19.13
C LEU A 577 -13.98 1.72 18.57
N ARG A 578 -12.95 2.00 19.39
CA ARG A 578 -11.53 1.84 19.01
C ARG A 578 -10.70 1.15 20.07
N ASN A 579 -9.82 0.22 19.67
CA ASN A 579 -8.94 -0.52 20.59
C ASN A 579 -9.71 -1.22 21.73
N VAL A 580 -10.92 -1.73 21.44
CA VAL A 580 -11.83 -2.29 22.44
C VAL A 580 -11.66 -3.81 22.53
N THR A 581 -11.61 -4.36 23.74
CA THR A 581 -11.66 -5.82 23.97
C THR A 581 -12.97 -6.21 24.64
N LEU A 582 -13.72 -7.15 24.06
CA LEU A 582 -14.99 -7.68 24.57
C LEU A 582 -14.84 -9.19 24.80
N SER A 583 -14.72 -9.63 26.05
CA SER A 583 -14.30 -11.00 26.40
C SER A 583 -15.31 -11.74 27.29
N ARG A 584 -15.54 -13.03 27.00
CA ARG A 584 -16.30 -13.97 27.84
C ARG A 584 -17.72 -13.50 28.20
N SER A 585 -18.42 -12.85 27.26
CA SER A 585 -19.79 -12.37 27.46
C SER A 585 -20.80 -13.53 27.40
N ASN A 586 -21.75 -13.58 28.35
CA ASN A 586 -22.73 -14.67 28.48
C ASN A 586 -23.80 -14.74 27.36
N SER A 587 -23.79 -13.81 26.41
CA SER A 587 -24.65 -13.83 25.22
C SER A 587 -23.88 -13.37 23.97
N TYR A 588 -23.68 -12.06 23.80
CA TYR A 588 -23.00 -11.49 22.63
C TYR A 588 -21.79 -10.66 23.07
N GLY A 589 -20.73 -10.63 22.28
CA GLY A 589 -19.61 -9.73 22.54
C GLY A 589 -20.01 -8.28 22.32
N GLY A 590 -20.24 -7.91 21.05
CA GLY A 590 -20.86 -6.66 20.64
C GLY A 590 -22.22 -6.91 19.97
N TYR A 591 -23.22 -6.07 20.25
CA TYR A 591 -24.56 -6.18 19.67
C TYR A 591 -25.09 -4.81 19.26
N LEU A 592 -25.48 -4.66 17.98
CA LEU A 592 -26.20 -3.52 17.43
C LEU A 592 -27.62 -3.96 17.06
N LEU A 593 -28.65 -3.29 17.60
CA LEU A 593 -30.05 -3.61 17.33
C LEU A 593 -30.84 -2.40 16.80
N ALA A 594 -31.16 -2.42 15.51
CA ALA A 594 -32.17 -1.56 14.92
C ALA A 594 -33.51 -2.32 14.88
N GLN A 595 -34.60 -1.72 15.38
CA GLN A 595 -35.89 -2.37 15.44
C GLN A 595 -37.08 -1.41 15.30
N ASN A 596 -38.14 -1.86 14.62
CA ASN A 596 -39.45 -1.19 14.50
C ASN A 596 -39.39 0.30 14.08
N GLY A 597 -38.53 0.65 13.12
CA GLY A 597 -38.33 2.03 12.67
C GLY A 597 -37.22 2.81 13.40
N GLY A 598 -36.49 2.17 14.31
CA GLY A 598 -35.25 2.72 14.85
C GLY A 598 -34.07 2.52 13.90
N GLU A 599 -33.12 3.46 13.93
CA GLU A 599 -31.98 3.51 13.01
C GLU A 599 -30.64 3.51 13.77
N ILE A 600 -29.64 2.79 13.25
CA ILE A 600 -28.24 2.88 13.69
C ILE A 600 -27.40 3.29 12.48
N ASN A 601 -26.80 4.47 12.52
CA ASN A 601 -26.18 5.10 11.36
C ASN A 601 -24.68 5.34 11.62
N ASN A 602 -23.84 5.19 10.58
CA ASN A 602 -22.41 5.51 10.58
C ASN A 602 -21.60 4.84 11.72
N SER A 603 -22.02 3.65 12.18
CA SER A 603 -21.35 2.96 13.30
C SER A 603 -19.98 2.42 12.88
N VAL A 604 -18.92 2.85 13.55
CA VAL A 604 -17.54 2.44 13.30
C VAL A 604 -17.03 1.57 14.44
N MET A 605 -16.47 0.41 14.11
CA MET A 605 -15.66 -0.39 15.03
C MET A 605 -14.30 -0.63 14.38
N ASP A 606 -13.22 -0.21 15.03
CA ASP A 606 -11.85 -0.35 14.52
C ASP A 606 -10.91 -0.94 15.59
N ASN A 607 -10.13 -1.95 15.23
CA ASN A 607 -9.24 -2.67 16.14
C ASN A 607 -10.00 -3.20 17.37
N VAL A 608 -11.02 -4.03 17.14
CA VAL A 608 -11.88 -4.59 18.21
C VAL A 608 -11.69 -6.09 18.30
N THR A 609 -11.32 -6.57 19.49
CA THR A 609 -11.12 -8.00 19.79
C THR A 609 -12.29 -8.55 20.59
N ILE A 610 -12.93 -9.60 20.08
CA ILE A 610 -14.17 -10.17 20.63
C ILE A 610 -14.04 -11.68 20.73
N THR A 611 -13.90 -12.20 21.96
CA THR A 611 -13.60 -13.63 22.15
C THR A 611 -14.44 -14.31 23.22
N ARG A 612 -14.71 -15.61 22.99
CA ARG A 612 -15.33 -16.53 23.96
C ARG A 612 -16.74 -16.10 24.40
N SER A 613 -17.48 -15.43 23.51
CA SER A 613 -18.89 -15.10 23.73
C SER A 613 -19.75 -16.36 23.68
N ALA A 614 -20.75 -16.48 24.57
CA ALA A 614 -21.55 -17.71 24.69
C ALA A 614 -22.59 -17.92 23.56
N SER A 615 -22.71 -16.96 22.63
CA SER A 615 -23.38 -17.09 21.33
C SER A 615 -22.51 -16.51 20.20
N THR A 616 -22.71 -15.23 19.85
CA THR A 616 -22.06 -14.57 18.71
C THR A 616 -21.03 -13.55 19.21
N GLY A 617 -19.93 -13.35 18.49
CA GLY A 617 -18.95 -12.30 18.76
C GLY A 617 -19.54 -10.92 18.50
N LEU A 618 -19.55 -10.45 17.26
CA LEU A 618 -20.22 -9.22 16.84
C LEU A 618 -21.52 -9.52 16.11
N TYR A 619 -22.61 -8.89 16.51
CA TYR A 619 -23.94 -9.11 15.93
C TYR A 619 -24.59 -7.77 15.57
N ALA A 620 -24.91 -7.56 14.30
CA ALA A 620 -25.70 -6.43 13.83
C ALA A 620 -27.06 -6.93 13.32
N TYR A 621 -28.16 -6.46 13.91
CA TYR A 621 -29.50 -6.97 13.65
C TYR A 621 -30.49 -5.82 13.35
N ALA A 622 -31.11 -5.85 12.17
CA ALA A 622 -32.20 -4.96 11.80
C ALA A 622 -33.52 -5.75 11.67
N VAL A 623 -34.57 -5.38 12.42
CA VAL A 623 -35.84 -6.12 12.44
C VAL A 623 -37.11 -5.28 12.49
N GLY A 624 -38.05 -5.60 11.59
CA GLY A 624 -39.33 -4.91 11.47
C GLY A 624 -39.25 -3.75 10.47
N ALA A 625 -40.40 -3.39 9.89
CA ALA A 625 -40.48 -2.38 8.85
C ALA A 625 -39.85 -1.05 9.26
N GLY A 626 -38.93 -0.55 8.44
CA GLY A 626 -38.21 0.71 8.66
C GLY A 626 -37.04 0.62 9.65
N ALA A 627 -36.75 -0.54 10.24
CA ALA A 627 -35.54 -0.72 11.03
C ALA A 627 -34.30 -0.72 10.11
N LEU A 628 -33.32 0.14 10.38
CA LEU A 628 -32.16 0.36 9.51
C LEU A 628 -30.86 0.30 10.29
N ILE A 629 -29.85 -0.39 9.74
CA ILE A 629 -28.45 -0.12 10.06
C ILE A 629 -27.77 0.39 8.78
N SER A 630 -27.25 1.62 8.79
CA SER A 630 -26.67 2.27 7.61
C SER A 630 -25.18 2.57 7.78
N ALA A 631 -24.42 2.21 6.75
CA ALA A 631 -22.96 2.36 6.68
C ALA A 631 -22.18 1.81 7.91
N PRO A 632 -22.46 0.59 8.42
CA PRO A 632 -21.65 0.01 9.49
C PRO A 632 -20.25 -0.34 8.94
N SER A 633 -19.22 0.29 9.51
CA SER A 633 -17.82 0.11 9.14
C SER A 633 -17.09 -0.67 10.22
N PHE A 634 -16.75 -1.92 9.94
CA PHE A 634 -16.08 -2.83 10.86
C PHE A 634 -14.68 -3.16 10.32
N THR A 635 -13.63 -2.62 10.95
CA THR A 635 -12.24 -2.75 10.50
C THR A 635 -11.35 -3.39 11.56
N ASN A 636 -10.41 -4.24 11.14
CA ASN A 636 -9.44 -4.88 12.04
C ASN A 636 -10.14 -5.63 13.21
N ILE A 637 -11.15 -6.45 12.91
CA ILE A 637 -11.96 -7.14 13.91
C ILE A 637 -11.46 -8.58 14.10
N THR A 638 -11.12 -8.95 15.33
CA THR A 638 -10.86 -10.35 15.71
C THR A 638 -12.06 -10.91 16.46
N ALA A 639 -12.86 -11.76 15.82
CA ALA A 639 -14.08 -12.34 16.36
C ALA A 639 -13.97 -13.88 16.46
N SER A 640 -13.06 -14.35 17.31
CA SER A 640 -12.66 -15.77 17.39
C SER A 640 -13.04 -16.47 18.70
N GLU A 641 -13.04 -17.81 18.70
CA GLU A 641 -13.43 -18.67 19.83
C GLU A 641 -14.87 -18.45 20.36
N ASN A 642 -15.78 -17.84 19.58
CA ASN A 642 -17.16 -17.61 20.02
C ASN A 642 -18.02 -18.86 19.81
N ARG A 643 -18.96 -19.12 20.73
CA ARG A 643 -19.66 -20.42 20.83
C ARG A 643 -20.61 -20.74 19.65
N SER A 644 -20.94 -19.78 18.80
CA SER A 644 -21.76 -19.99 17.59
C SER A 644 -21.22 -19.25 16.37
N VAL A 645 -21.06 -17.93 16.42
CA VAL A 645 -20.66 -17.15 15.24
C VAL A 645 -19.61 -16.10 15.61
N GLY A 646 -18.63 -15.87 14.74
CA GLY A 646 -17.69 -14.75 14.88
C GLY A 646 -18.39 -13.42 14.66
N LEU A 647 -18.73 -13.10 13.41
CA LEU A 647 -19.45 -11.90 13.02
C LEU A 647 -20.76 -12.26 12.31
N GLN A 648 -21.89 -11.73 12.77
CA GLN A 648 -23.20 -11.91 12.16
C GLN A 648 -23.83 -10.58 11.73
N LEU A 649 -24.22 -10.47 10.46
CA LEU A 649 -25.15 -9.45 9.96
C LEU A 649 -26.51 -10.13 9.75
N TYR A 650 -27.59 -9.59 10.32
CA TYR A 650 -28.92 -10.19 10.24
C TYR A 650 -30.01 -9.17 9.92
N THR A 651 -30.87 -9.49 8.96
CA THR A 651 -32.09 -8.73 8.68
C THR A 651 -33.32 -9.63 8.69
N ASN A 652 -34.45 -9.12 9.20
CA ASN A 652 -35.68 -9.89 9.30
C ASN A 652 -36.92 -8.98 9.24
N THR A 653 -38.02 -9.46 8.65
CA THR A 653 -39.34 -8.77 8.67
C THR A 653 -39.25 -7.33 8.14
N SER A 654 -38.62 -7.14 6.98
CA SER A 654 -38.37 -5.82 6.36
C SER A 654 -37.53 -4.82 7.17
N GLY A 655 -36.68 -5.31 8.07
CA GLY A 655 -35.49 -4.56 8.51
C GLY A 655 -34.38 -4.60 7.45
N GLN A 656 -33.49 -3.61 7.44
CA GLN A 656 -32.47 -3.43 6.41
C GLN A 656 -31.08 -3.18 7.00
N ILE A 657 -30.05 -3.71 6.35
CA ILE A 657 -28.65 -3.28 6.53
C ILE A 657 -28.18 -2.75 5.18
N THR A 658 -27.53 -1.59 5.15
CA THR A 658 -27.16 -0.87 3.92
C THR A 658 -25.69 -0.44 3.95
N ALA A 659 -24.98 -0.61 2.82
CA ALA A 659 -23.56 -0.27 2.65
C ALA A 659 -22.63 -0.71 3.80
N PRO A 660 -22.69 -1.97 4.29
CA PRO A 660 -21.71 -2.46 5.24
C PRO A 660 -20.31 -2.49 4.61
N VAL A 661 -19.30 -2.14 5.40
CA VAL A 661 -17.88 -2.27 5.03
C VAL A 661 -17.19 -3.09 6.10
N LEU A 662 -16.83 -4.32 5.76
CA LEU A 662 -16.08 -5.24 6.62
C LEU A 662 -14.68 -5.41 6.02
N ASN A 663 -13.63 -4.98 6.71
CA ASN A 663 -12.26 -5.03 6.17
C ASN A 663 -11.23 -5.49 7.23
N GLY A 664 -10.49 -6.55 6.94
CA GLY A 664 -9.53 -7.12 7.89
C GLY A 664 -10.24 -7.80 9.04
N ILE A 665 -11.03 -8.83 8.72
CA ILE A 665 -11.82 -9.60 9.69
C ILE A 665 -11.16 -10.96 9.90
N THR A 666 -10.85 -11.30 11.14
CA THR A 666 -10.42 -12.64 11.56
C THR A 666 -11.54 -13.26 12.37
N ALA A 667 -12.22 -14.28 11.84
CA ALA A 667 -13.34 -14.94 12.50
C ALA A 667 -13.14 -16.46 12.51
N ASP A 668 -12.25 -16.89 13.41
CA ASP A 668 -11.70 -18.24 13.47
C ASP A 668 -12.13 -18.99 14.75
N ASP A 669 -12.01 -20.31 14.77
CA ASP A 669 -12.33 -21.18 15.92
C ASP A 669 -13.78 -21.05 16.45
N ASN A 670 -14.74 -20.56 15.66
CA ASN A 670 -16.11 -20.35 16.13
C ASN A 670 -16.96 -21.63 16.05
N GLY A 671 -17.87 -21.76 17.01
CA GLY A 671 -18.67 -22.96 17.22
C GLY A 671 -19.68 -23.31 16.11
N SER A 672 -19.83 -22.47 15.09
CA SER A 672 -20.56 -22.76 13.84
C SER A 672 -19.99 -21.98 12.65
N TYR A 673 -20.06 -20.64 12.63
CA TYR A 673 -19.69 -19.83 11.46
C TYR A 673 -18.64 -18.77 11.79
N GLY A 674 -17.75 -18.45 10.85
CA GLY A 674 -16.87 -17.28 10.95
C GLY A 674 -17.67 -16.00 10.68
N LEU A 675 -18.03 -15.79 9.41
CA LEU A 675 -18.93 -14.71 8.96
C LEU A 675 -20.30 -15.29 8.57
N TYR A 676 -21.38 -14.76 9.14
CA TYR A 676 -22.75 -15.12 8.76
C TYR A 676 -23.60 -13.89 8.40
N VAL A 677 -23.95 -13.77 7.12
CA VAL A 677 -24.92 -12.81 6.62
C VAL A 677 -26.25 -13.55 6.45
N TYR A 678 -27.29 -13.14 7.18
CA TYR A 678 -28.60 -13.79 7.16
C TYR A 678 -29.70 -12.78 6.86
N VAL A 679 -30.59 -13.09 5.92
CA VAL A 679 -31.57 -12.14 5.38
C VAL A 679 -32.91 -12.85 5.21
N LEU A 680 -33.91 -12.47 6.00
CA LEU A 680 -35.19 -13.17 6.12
C LEU A 680 -36.43 -12.30 5.89
N ASN A 681 -37.50 -12.93 5.40
CA ASN A 681 -38.88 -12.42 5.48
C ASN A 681 -39.01 -10.98 4.96
N ALA A 682 -38.60 -10.75 3.71
CA ALA A 682 -38.54 -9.44 3.06
C ALA A 682 -37.64 -8.38 3.77
N GLY A 683 -36.74 -8.80 4.67
CA GLY A 683 -35.55 -8.03 5.05
C GLY A 683 -34.51 -8.01 3.93
N SER A 684 -33.55 -7.08 3.99
CA SER A 684 -32.63 -6.85 2.87
C SER A 684 -31.22 -6.40 3.28
N LEU A 685 -30.19 -6.97 2.67
CA LEU A 685 -28.83 -6.42 2.60
C LEU A 685 -28.64 -5.80 1.21
N VAL A 686 -28.45 -4.49 1.11
CA VAL A 686 -28.45 -3.76 -0.18
C VAL A 686 -27.40 -2.65 -0.25
N SER A 687 -27.13 -2.20 -1.48
CA SER A 687 -26.19 -1.13 -1.87
C SER A 687 -24.76 -1.37 -1.40
N ASP A 688 -23.90 -1.80 -2.33
CA ASP A 688 -22.44 -1.91 -2.18
C ASP A 688 -21.99 -2.57 -0.86
N ALA A 689 -22.48 -3.77 -0.56
CA ALA A 689 -22.05 -4.50 0.63
C ALA A 689 -20.64 -5.07 0.42
N ARG A 690 -19.62 -4.47 1.06
CA ARG A 690 -18.21 -4.84 0.86
C ARG A 690 -17.65 -5.67 2.00
N PHE A 691 -17.04 -6.78 1.61
CA PHE A 691 -16.34 -7.72 2.46
C PHE A 691 -14.94 -7.89 1.88
N ASP A 692 -13.93 -7.32 2.55
CA ASP A 692 -12.54 -7.27 2.10
C ASP A 692 -11.61 -7.93 3.15
N ASN A 693 -10.59 -8.68 2.71
CA ASN A 693 -9.54 -9.21 3.58
C ASN A 693 -10.10 -10.01 4.78
N ILE A 694 -10.85 -11.08 4.50
CA ILE A 694 -11.53 -11.87 5.54
C ILE A 694 -10.93 -13.27 5.69
N SER A 695 -10.45 -13.58 6.90
CA SER A 695 -10.06 -14.92 7.35
C SER A 695 -11.21 -15.58 8.10
N THR A 696 -11.54 -16.80 7.71
CA THR A 696 -12.44 -17.69 8.45
C THR A 696 -11.87 -19.11 8.47
N ALA A 697 -11.22 -19.48 9.57
CA ALA A 697 -10.55 -20.78 9.74
C ALA A 697 -11.07 -21.60 10.93
N GLN A 698 -11.03 -22.93 10.82
CA GLN A 698 -11.36 -23.87 11.91
C GLN A 698 -12.77 -23.68 12.53
N ASN A 699 -13.71 -23.08 11.80
CA ASN A 699 -15.10 -22.95 12.25
C ASN A 699 -15.85 -24.29 12.05
N ASN A 700 -16.69 -24.69 13.00
CA ASN A 700 -17.36 -26.02 12.99
C ASN A 700 -18.33 -26.27 11.81
N SER A 701 -18.67 -25.25 11.02
CA SER A 701 -19.60 -25.34 9.89
C SER A 701 -19.03 -24.55 8.69
N GLN A 702 -19.77 -23.63 8.08
CA GLN A 702 -19.21 -22.80 7.01
C GLN A 702 -18.24 -21.75 7.56
N GLY A 703 -17.15 -21.46 6.83
CA GLY A 703 -16.28 -20.32 7.12
C GLY A 703 -17.04 -19.00 6.95
N THR A 704 -17.50 -18.74 5.73
CA THR A 704 -18.40 -17.63 5.38
C THR A 704 -19.72 -18.17 4.82
N TYR A 705 -20.85 -17.65 5.30
CA TYR A 705 -22.18 -17.99 4.79
C TYR A 705 -23.05 -16.73 4.54
N LEU A 706 -23.48 -16.54 3.31
CA LEU A 706 -24.47 -15.53 2.87
C LEU A 706 -25.79 -16.25 2.56
N TYR A 707 -26.83 -15.98 3.33
CA TYR A 707 -28.11 -16.69 3.23
C TYR A 707 -29.30 -15.72 3.13
N ALA A 708 -29.91 -15.67 1.95
CA ALA A 708 -31.20 -15.04 1.70
C ALA A 708 -32.31 -16.11 1.77
N GLN A 709 -33.37 -15.89 2.56
CA GLN A 709 -34.49 -16.83 2.64
C GLN A 709 -35.87 -16.14 2.76
N ASN A 710 -36.90 -16.78 2.19
CA ASN A 710 -38.32 -16.39 2.28
C ASN A 710 -38.56 -14.91 1.93
N GLY A 711 -38.26 -14.50 0.69
CA GLY A 711 -38.37 -13.10 0.28
C GLY A 711 -37.21 -12.20 0.70
N GLY A 712 -36.22 -12.71 1.44
CA GLY A 712 -35.01 -11.97 1.77
C GLY A 712 -34.15 -11.64 0.54
N GLN A 713 -33.52 -10.46 0.52
CA GLN A 713 -32.73 -9.98 -0.63
C GLN A 713 -31.29 -9.60 -0.23
N ILE A 714 -30.29 -10.17 -0.88
CA ILE A 714 -28.89 -9.73 -0.82
C ILE A 714 -28.54 -9.16 -2.20
N ILE A 715 -28.24 -7.87 -2.30
CA ILE A 715 -28.06 -7.16 -3.57
C ILE A 715 -26.68 -6.49 -3.60
N ASP A 716 -25.94 -6.73 -4.68
CA ASP A 716 -24.58 -6.22 -4.94
C ASP A 716 -23.54 -6.52 -3.84
N PRO A 717 -23.41 -7.76 -3.32
CA PRO A 717 -22.36 -8.10 -2.37
C PRO A 717 -21.02 -8.34 -3.07
N VAL A 718 -19.98 -7.64 -2.62
CA VAL A 718 -18.60 -7.80 -3.08
C VAL A 718 -17.81 -8.56 -2.02
N LEU A 719 -17.32 -9.74 -2.36
CA LEU A 719 -16.43 -10.57 -1.54
C LEU A 719 -15.05 -10.58 -2.20
N ASN A 720 -14.07 -9.97 -1.53
CA ASN A 720 -12.72 -9.77 -2.05
C ASN A 720 -11.67 -10.26 -1.05
N SER A 721 -10.66 -10.99 -1.52
CA SER A 721 -9.49 -11.39 -0.72
C SER A 721 -9.89 -12.21 0.52
N PHE A 722 -10.52 -13.38 0.30
CA PHE A 722 -10.96 -14.29 1.36
C PHE A 722 -10.00 -15.46 1.56
N MET A 723 -9.81 -15.86 2.82
CA MET A 723 -9.10 -17.08 3.22
C MET A 723 -10.01 -17.96 4.07
N ALA A 724 -10.56 -19.02 3.48
CA ALA A 724 -11.47 -19.96 4.15
C ALA A 724 -10.81 -21.34 4.31
N LEU A 725 -10.29 -21.63 5.51
CA LEU A 725 -9.36 -22.75 5.73
C LEU A 725 -9.87 -23.74 6.78
N ASP A 726 -9.84 -25.04 6.50
CA ASP A 726 -10.11 -26.11 7.49
C ASP A 726 -11.45 -25.95 8.25
N ASN A 727 -12.50 -25.45 7.58
CA ASN A 727 -13.83 -25.32 8.18
C ASN A 727 -14.61 -26.64 8.07
N GLY A 728 -15.48 -26.93 9.05
CA GLY A 728 -16.25 -28.17 9.15
C GLY A 728 -17.36 -28.37 8.11
N ASN A 729 -17.49 -27.48 7.12
CA ASN A 729 -18.43 -27.57 6.01
C ASN A 729 -17.85 -26.86 4.77
N ASN A 730 -18.57 -25.92 4.14
CA ASN A 730 -18.04 -25.12 3.02
C ASN A 730 -17.03 -24.06 3.49
N GLY A 731 -16.07 -23.71 2.64
CA GLY A 731 -15.24 -22.50 2.84
C GLY A 731 -16.08 -21.22 2.75
N VAL A 732 -16.62 -20.95 1.55
CA VAL A 732 -17.57 -19.84 1.30
C VAL A 732 -18.88 -20.42 0.74
N TYR A 733 -20.03 -19.96 1.26
CA TYR A 733 -21.35 -20.41 0.80
C TYR A 733 -22.31 -19.24 0.58
N LEU A 734 -22.94 -19.17 -0.59
CA LEU A 734 -24.04 -18.26 -0.93
C LEU A 734 -25.32 -19.08 -1.20
N ASN A 735 -26.46 -18.72 -0.59
CA ASN A 735 -27.72 -19.47 -0.71
C ASN A 735 -28.94 -18.54 -0.83
N ALA A 736 -29.77 -18.76 -1.85
CA ALA A 736 -31.10 -18.17 -2.02
C ALA A 736 -32.18 -19.26 -1.80
N GLY A 737 -32.80 -19.29 -0.62
CA GLY A 737 -33.68 -20.37 -0.17
C GLY A 737 -35.15 -19.98 0.05
N GLY A 738 -36.04 -20.55 -0.75
CA GLY A 738 -37.48 -20.36 -0.65
C GLY A 738 -38.01 -19.20 -1.49
N ALA A 739 -39.31 -19.22 -1.77
CA ALA A 739 -39.98 -18.31 -2.70
C ALA A 739 -39.62 -16.83 -2.48
N GLY A 740 -39.14 -16.19 -3.54
CA GLY A 740 -38.79 -14.77 -3.57
C GLY A 740 -37.48 -14.41 -2.88
N ALA A 741 -36.73 -15.37 -2.33
CA ALA A 741 -35.37 -15.12 -1.86
C ALA A 741 -34.45 -14.79 -3.06
N GLN A 742 -33.58 -13.80 -2.93
CA GLN A 742 -32.71 -13.35 -4.03
C GLN A 742 -31.28 -13.06 -3.55
N ILE A 743 -30.29 -13.51 -4.33
CA ILE A 743 -28.94 -12.93 -4.32
C ILE A 743 -28.67 -12.37 -5.72
N ALA A 744 -28.47 -11.06 -5.84
CA ALA A 744 -28.25 -10.40 -7.12
C ALA A 744 -26.84 -9.81 -7.22
N ASN A 745 -26.21 -10.02 -8.37
CA ASN A 745 -24.89 -9.52 -8.75
C ASN A 745 -23.77 -9.81 -7.72
N PRO A 746 -23.69 -11.00 -7.08
CA PRO A 746 -22.60 -11.28 -6.17
C PRO A 746 -21.28 -11.39 -6.93
N PHE A 747 -20.29 -10.59 -6.52
CA PHE A 747 -18.96 -10.55 -7.11
C PHE A 747 -17.95 -11.13 -6.12
N LEU A 748 -17.40 -12.30 -6.43
CA LEU A 748 -16.41 -13.02 -5.64
C LEU A 748 -15.06 -12.96 -6.37
N THR A 749 -14.04 -12.38 -5.74
CA THR A 749 -12.67 -12.28 -6.29
C THR A 749 -11.61 -12.61 -5.23
N ASP A 750 -10.47 -13.13 -5.68
CA ASP A 750 -9.32 -13.48 -4.83
C ASP A 750 -9.71 -14.38 -3.64
N ILE A 751 -10.50 -15.42 -3.92
CA ILE A 751 -11.02 -16.35 -2.91
C ILE A 751 -10.12 -17.58 -2.83
N THR A 752 -9.45 -17.79 -1.69
CA THR A 752 -8.72 -19.03 -1.39
C THR A 752 -9.48 -19.85 -0.36
N ALA A 753 -9.98 -21.03 -0.76
CA ALA A 753 -10.68 -21.95 0.14
C ALA A 753 -10.04 -23.36 0.11
N ARG A 754 -9.45 -23.78 1.25
CA ARG A 754 -8.62 -24.98 1.34
C ARG A 754 -8.98 -25.90 2.51
N GLU A 755 -8.78 -27.20 2.31
CA GLU A 755 -8.94 -28.26 3.33
C GLU A 755 -10.33 -28.28 4.02
N ASN A 756 -11.34 -27.57 3.50
CA ASN A 756 -12.65 -27.50 4.14
C ASN A 756 -13.35 -28.87 4.02
N SER A 757 -14.07 -29.30 5.06
CA SER A 757 -14.63 -30.66 5.16
C SER A 757 -15.74 -30.97 4.14
N PHE A 758 -16.23 -29.96 3.42
CA PHE A 758 -17.20 -30.12 2.33
C PHE A 758 -16.67 -29.45 1.05
N ASP A 759 -17.27 -28.35 0.57
CA ASP A 759 -16.86 -27.70 -0.68
C ASP A 759 -16.00 -26.45 -0.43
N GLY A 760 -15.14 -26.06 -1.38
CA GLY A 760 -14.37 -24.81 -1.29
C GLY A 760 -15.27 -23.58 -1.37
N VAL A 761 -15.97 -23.41 -2.50
CA VAL A 761 -16.92 -22.32 -2.74
C VAL A 761 -18.25 -22.86 -3.28
N THR A 762 -19.36 -22.49 -2.66
CA THR A 762 -20.70 -23.01 -3.00
C THR A 762 -21.71 -21.89 -3.27
N LEU A 763 -22.46 -21.99 -4.36
CA LEU A 763 -23.64 -21.16 -4.67
C LEU A 763 -24.87 -22.07 -4.82
N ALA A 764 -25.98 -21.73 -4.16
CA ALA A 764 -27.22 -22.50 -4.22
C ALA A 764 -28.47 -21.63 -4.38
N SER A 765 -29.35 -22.01 -5.31
CA SER A 765 -30.75 -21.55 -5.34
C SER A 765 -31.68 -22.73 -5.04
N SER A 766 -32.65 -22.53 -4.16
CA SER A 766 -33.54 -23.61 -3.70
C SER A 766 -34.97 -23.13 -3.42
N GLY A 767 -35.96 -23.99 -3.66
CA GLY A 767 -37.36 -23.77 -3.28
C GLY A 767 -38.04 -22.50 -3.83
N GLY A 768 -37.64 -22.00 -4.99
CA GLY A 768 -38.13 -20.74 -5.57
C GLY A 768 -37.29 -19.50 -5.22
N GLY A 769 -36.07 -19.70 -4.73
CA GLY A 769 -35.05 -18.64 -4.62
C GLY A 769 -34.27 -18.45 -5.93
N VAL A 770 -33.67 -17.28 -6.11
CA VAL A 770 -33.05 -16.85 -7.37
C VAL A 770 -31.65 -16.30 -7.15
N ILE A 771 -30.71 -16.66 -8.02
CA ILE A 771 -29.39 -16.00 -8.13
C ILE A 771 -29.23 -15.46 -9.56
N THR A 772 -28.85 -14.18 -9.70
CA THR A 772 -28.69 -13.50 -11.00
C THR A 772 -27.34 -12.81 -11.11
N ALA A 773 -26.68 -12.98 -12.26
CA ALA A 773 -25.34 -12.46 -12.56
C ALA A 773 -24.26 -12.73 -11.48
N PRO A 774 -24.14 -13.95 -10.92
CA PRO A 774 -23.04 -14.28 -10.02
C PRO A 774 -21.71 -14.39 -10.78
N VAL A 775 -20.71 -13.62 -10.34
CA VAL A 775 -19.35 -13.64 -10.91
C VAL A 775 -18.37 -14.19 -9.88
N LEU A 776 -17.63 -15.22 -10.27
CA LEU A 776 -16.55 -15.84 -9.52
C LEU A 776 -15.27 -15.73 -10.35
N ASP A 777 -14.34 -14.88 -9.92
CA ASP A 777 -13.03 -14.65 -10.57
C ASP A 777 -11.89 -14.94 -9.58
N ALA A 778 -10.70 -15.30 -10.10
CA ALA A 778 -9.49 -15.59 -9.31
C ALA A 778 -9.73 -16.52 -8.10
N ILE A 779 -10.42 -17.64 -8.32
CA ILE A 779 -10.82 -18.59 -7.26
C ILE A 779 -9.82 -19.74 -7.15
N THR A 780 -9.28 -19.99 -5.95
CA THR A 780 -8.38 -21.13 -5.66
C THR A 780 -9.02 -22.08 -4.65
N VAL A 781 -9.26 -23.32 -5.04
CA VAL A 781 -9.95 -24.35 -4.23
C VAL A 781 -9.19 -25.68 -4.22
N GLU A 782 -8.45 -25.93 -3.14
CA GLU A 782 -7.48 -27.04 -3.01
C GLU A 782 -7.79 -27.94 -1.80
N GLY A 783 -7.80 -29.25 -2.01
CA GLY A 783 -7.88 -30.25 -0.93
C GLY A 783 -9.22 -30.32 -0.17
N ASN A 784 -10.30 -29.72 -0.68
CA ASN A 784 -11.59 -29.72 0.02
C ASN A 784 -12.26 -31.11 -0.03
N GLY A 785 -12.92 -31.52 1.05
CA GLY A 785 -13.41 -32.89 1.29
C GLY A 785 -14.48 -33.39 0.32
N GLN A 786 -15.13 -32.49 -0.43
CA GLN A 786 -15.98 -32.80 -1.58
C GLN A 786 -15.58 -32.00 -2.82
N ARG A 787 -16.19 -30.85 -3.10
CA ARG A 787 -16.00 -30.14 -4.39
C ARG A 787 -15.08 -28.94 -4.25
N GLY A 788 -14.41 -28.57 -5.35
CA GLY A 788 -13.75 -27.27 -5.44
C GLY A 788 -14.77 -26.13 -5.46
N VAL A 789 -15.46 -25.98 -6.60
CA VAL A 789 -16.59 -25.05 -6.76
C VAL A 789 -17.88 -25.82 -7.02
N ALA A 790 -18.95 -25.50 -6.28
CA ALA A 790 -20.25 -26.14 -6.39
C ALA A 790 -21.37 -25.12 -6.63
N THR A 791 -21.99 -25.16 -7.81
CA THR A 791 -23.14 -24.30 -8.15
C THR A 791 -24.40 -25.15 -8.31
N SER A 792 -25.54 -24.66 -7.82
CA SER A 792 -26.78 -25.45 -7.83
C SER A 792 -28.07 -24.64 -7.95
N ALA A 793 -29.06 -25.24 -8.62
CA ALA A 793 -30.43 -24.78 -8.69
C ALA A 793 -31.39 -25.95 -8.45
N SER A 794 -32.31 -25.82 -7.48
CA SER A 794 -33.09 -26.95 -6.98
C SER A 794 -34.55 -26.65 -6.67
N GLY A 795 -35.46 -27.44 -7.25
CA GLY A 795 -36.90 -27.31 -7.07
C GLY A 795 -37.55 -26.23 -7.96
N ALA A 796 -38.85 -26.39 -8.19
CA ALA A 796 -39.62 -25.58 -9.12
C ALA A 796 -39.54 -24.06 -8.81
N GLY A 797 -39.21 -23.28 -9.84
CA GLY A 797 -39.07 -21.83 -9.76
C GLY A 797 -37.72 -21.34 -9.26
N SER A 798 -36.82 -22.22 -8.81
CA SER A 798 -35.44 -21.84 -8.51
C SER A 798 -34.66 -21.59 -9.79
N SER A 799 -33.79 -20.57 -9.80
CA SER A 799 -32.95 -20.28 -10.97
C SER A 799 -31.58 -19.68 -10.62
N MET A 800 -30.60 -19.97 -11.48
CA MET A 800 -29.28 -19.34 -11.48
C MET A 800 -28.98 -18.88 -12.91
N ASN A 801 -28.99 -17.57 -13.15
CA ASN A 801 -28.86 -17.00 -14.49
C ASN A 801 -27.59 -16.16 -14.59
N ASP A 802 -26.96 -16.16 -15.77
CA ASP A 802 -25.80 -15.33 -16.12
C ASP A 802 -24.59 -15.59 -15.19
N LEU A 803 -24.37 -16.85 -14.83
CA LEU A 803 -23.26 -17.30 -13.99
C LEU A 803 -21.92 -17.19 -14.73
N MET A 804 -20.94 -16.51 -14.15
CA MET A 804 -19.58 -16.43 -14.69
C MET A 804 -18.59 -17.08 -13.70
N LEU A 805 -17.85 -18.09 -14.17
CA LEU A 805 -16.65 -18.63 -13.52
C LEU A 805 -15.46 -18.32 -14.41
N ALA A 806 -14.51 -17.52 -13.93
CA ALA A 806 -13.26 -17.19 -14.61
C ALA A 806 -12.06 -17.48 -13.69
N ASN A 807 -10.90 -17.80 -14.29
CA ASN A 807 -9.61 -17.98 -13.60
C ASN A 807 -9.67 -18.90 -12.36
N VAL A 808 -10.45 -20.00 -12.44
CA VAL A 808 -10.65 -20.92 -11.31
C VAL A 808 -9.59 -22.03 -11.32
N THR A 809 -8.83 -22.14 -10.23
CA THR A 809 -7.92 -23.28 -9.98
C THR A 809 -8.54 -24.23 -8.95
N ALA A 810 -8.78 -25.48 -9.34
CA ALA A 810 -9.43 -26.50 -8.50
C ALA A 810 -8.64 -27.81 -8.49
N THR A 811 -7.92 -28.11 -7.39
CA THR A 811 -7.03 -29.28 -7.30
C THR A 811 -7.29 -30.15 -6.07
N ASP A 812 -6.96 -31.44 -6.15
CA ASP A 812 -6.94 -32.40 -5.02
C ASP A 812 -8.28 -32.56 -4.26
N ASN A 813 -9.41 -32.12 -4.84
CA ASN A 813 -10.69 -32.12 -4.16
C ASN A 813 -11.30 -33.54 -4.09
N GLY A 814 -11.87 -33.90 -2.93
CA GLY A 814 -12.34 -35.25 -2.57
C GLY A 814 -13.54 -35.79 -3.35
N SER A 815 -14.05 -35.03 -4.32
CA SER A 815 -15.12 -35.39 -5.24
C SER A 815 -14.85 -34.77 -6.61
N GLN A 816 -15.57 -33.72 -7.04
CA GLN A 816 -15.38 -33.08 -8.35
C GLN A 816 -14.70 -31.71 -8.21
N GLY A 817 -13.90 -31.30 -9.20
CA GLY A 817 -13.28 -29.98 -9.21
C GLY A 817 -14.30 -28.84 -9.30
N VAL A 818 -15.17 -28.88 -10.32
CA VAL A 818 -16.24 -27.89 -10.54
C VAL A 818 -17.56 -28.60 -10.86
N VAL A 819 -18.67 -28.15 -10.25
CA VAL A 819 -20.01 -28.74 -10.45
C VAL A 819 -21.08 -27.69 -10.76
N LEU A 820 -21.90 -27.97 -11.77
CA LEU A 820 -23.18 -27.30 -12.05
C LEU A 820 -24.32 -28.33 -11.88
N SER A 821 -25.24 -28.10 -10.94
CA SER A 821 -26.29 -29.07 -10.56
C SER A 821 -27.70 -28.47 -10.62
N ILE A 822 -28.55 -28.96 -11.53
CA ILE A 822 -29.92 -28.45 -11.77
C ILE A 822 -30.93 -29.58 -11.54
N SER A 823 -31.91 -29.37 -10.65
CA SER A 823 -32.84 -30.44 -10.22
C SER A 823 -34.27 -29.98 -9.92
N GLY A 824 -35.24 -30.91 -10.00
CA GLY A 824 -36.61 -30.69 -9.52
C GLY A 824 -37.42 -29.58 -10.20
N GLY A 825 -37.12 -29.24 -11.46
CA GLY A 825 -37.80 -28.17 -12.21
C GLY A 825 -37.16 -26.78 -12.05
N ALA A 826 -35.89 -26.72 -11.66
CA ALA A 826 -35.09 -25.51 -11.60
C ALA A 826 -34.45 -25.17 -12.97
N GLN A 827 -33.91 -23.97 -13.14
CA GLN A 827 -33.28 -23.53 -14.39
C GLN A 827 -31.85 -23.00 -14.15
N MET A 828 -30.95 -23.22 -15.11
CA MET A 828 -29.69 -22.50 -15.22
C MET A 828 -29.50 -22.01 -16.66
N THR A 829 -29.29 -20.71 -16.83
CA THR A 829 -29.31 -20.06 -18.17
C THR A 829 -28.08 -19.19 -18.37
N SER A 830 -27.48 -19.25 -19.57
CA SER A 830 -26.25 -18.55 -19.97
C SER A 830 -25.05 -18.65 -19.01
N PRO A 831 -24.69 -19.82 -18.43
CA PRO A 831 -23.48 -19.93 -17.61
C PRO A 831 -22.22 -19.95 -18.49
N VAL A 832 -21.26 -19.08 -18.18
CA VAL A 832 -19.94 -18.97 -18.82
C VAL A 832 -18.86 -19.47 -17.86
N LEU A 833 -18.07 -20.43 -18.33
CA LEU A 833 -16.95 -21.05 -17.62
C LEU A 833 -15.69 -20.85 -18.47
N GLU A 834 -14.74 -20.02 -18.04
CA GLU A 834 -13.52 -19.72 -18.81
C GLU A 834 -12.24 -19.80 -17.97
N ASP A 835 -11.13 -20.14 -18.64
CA ASP A 835 -9.79 -20.24 -18.07
C ASP A 835 -9.72 -21.10 -16.77
N LEU A 836 -10.52 -22.18 -16.71
CA LEU A 836 -10.53 -23.10 -15.58
C LEU A 836 -9.33 -24.06 -15.64
N THR A 837 -8.65 -24.25 -14.50
CA THR A 837 -7.58 -25.24 -14.31
C THR A 837 -8.03 -26.24 -13.25
N ILE A 838 -8.42 -27.44 -13.67
CA ILE A 838 -8.92 -28.50 -12.79
C ILE A 838 -7.96 -29.69 -12.79
N ALA A 839 -7.50 -30.12 -11.61
CA ALA A 839 -6.57 -31.24 -11.49
C ALA A 839 -6.95 -32.24 -10.38
N ASP A 840 -6.54 -33.49 -10.57
CA ASP A 840 -6.37 -34.54 -9.54
C ASP A 840 -7.56 -34.75 -8.59
N SER A 841 -8.79 -34.41 -9.03
CA SER A 841 -10.00 -34.57 -8.23
C SER A 841 -10.43 -36.04 -8.19
N ALA A 842 -10.97 -36.50 -7.06
CA ALA A 842 -11.29 -37.92 -6.80
C ALA A 842 -12.52 -38.46 -7.58
N SER A 843 -13.07 -37.66 -8.50
CA SER A 843 -14.19 -37.98 -9.39
C SER A 843 -13.98 -37.22 -10.71
N HIS A 844 -15.04 -36.68 -11.32
CA HIS A 844 -14.94 -35.88 -12.55
C HIS A 844 -14.26 -34.53 -12.30
N GLY A 845 -13.58 -33.98 -13.31
CA GLY A 845 -13.03 -32.63 -13.24
C GLY A 845 -14.14 -31.58 -13.23
N LEU A 846 -14.77 -31.36 -14.38
CA LEU A 846 -15.99 -30.56 -14.54
C LEU A 846 -17.21 -31.49 -14.69
N TYR A 847 -18.21 -31.34 -13.83
CA TYR A 847 -19.43 -32.13 -13.86
C TYR A 847 -20.68 -31.26 -13.96
N LEU A 848 -21.42 -31.41 -15.06
CA LEU A 848 -22.69 -30.73 -15.29
C LEU A 848 -23.82 -31.75 -15.22
N TYR A 849 -24.77 -31.53 -14.32
CA TYR A 849 -25.78 -32.49 -13.94
C TYR A 849 -27.17 -31.87 -13.95
N THR A 850 -28.04 -32.39 -14.83
CA THR A 850 -29.46 -32.01 -14.87
C THR A 850 -30.34 -33.20 -14.52
N GLN A 851 -31.31 -33.02 -13.62
CA GLN A 851 -32.19 -34.08 -13.14
C GLN A 851 -33.66 -33.64 -13.10
N ASP A 852 -34.56 -34.55 -13.47
CA ASP A 852 -36.03 -34.45 -13.37
C ASP A 852 -36.70 -33.55 -14.42
N ALA A 853 -37.95 -33.88 -14.72
CA ALA A 853 -38.76 -33.23 -15.74
C ALA A 853 -38.90 -31.73 -15.52
N GLY A 854 -38.54 -30.95 -16.54
CA GLY A 854 -38.59 -29.49 -16.51
C GLY A 854 -37.34 -28.82 -15.93
N SER A 855 -36.31 -29.57 -15.50
CA SER A 855 -34.99 -29.00 -15.20
C SER A 855 -34.20 -28.72 -16.48
N LEU A 856 -33.64 -27.51 -16.61
CA LEU A 856 -32.94 -27.06 -17.82
C LEU A 856 -31.55 -26.48 -17.49
N LEU A 857 -30.57 -26.86 -18.29
CA LEU A 857 -29.34 -26.10 -18.52
C LEU A 857 -29.37 -25.58 -19.98
N SER A 858 -29.22 -24.28 -20.18
CA SER A 858 -29.26 -23.66 -21.51
C SER A 858 -28.15 -22.64 -21.71
N ASP A 859 -27.65 -22.57 -22.95
CA ASP A 859 -26.68 -21.57 -23.40
C ASP A 859 -25.36 -21.59 -22.60
N LEU A 860 -24.94 -22.78 -22.16
CA LEU A 860 -23.65 -23.01 -21.50
C LEU A 860 -22.50 -22.65 -22.44
N SER A 861 -21.51 -21.91 -21.95
CA SER A 861 -20.21 -21.75 -22.59
C SER A 861 -19.10 -22.30 -21.69
N VAL A 862 -18.23 -23.16 -22.21
CA VAL A 862 -16.98 -23.59 -21.54
C VAL A 862 -15.80 -23.36 -22.47
N GLN A 863 -14.86 -22.50 -22.07
CA GLN A 863 -13.76 -22.02 -22.91
C GLN A 863 -12.39 -22.21 -22.24
N ASN A 864 -11.35 -22.43 -23.05
CA ASN A 864 -9.92 -22.39 -22.67
C ASN A 864 -9.51 -23.27 -21.46
N SER A 865 -10.33 -24.24 -21.09
CA SER A 865 -10.25 -24.90 -19.79
C SER A 865 -9.45 -26.20 -19.85
N THR A 866 -8.59 -26.41 -18.84
CA THR A 866 -7.76 -27.61 -18.68
C THR A 866 -8.31 -28.49 -17.55
N SER A 867 -8.42 -29.80 -17.79
CA SER A 867 -8.94 -30.76 -16.83
C SER A 867 -8.14 -32.06 -16.85
N ASN A 868 -7.23 -32.22 -15.90
CA ASN A 868 -6.16 -33.24 -15.94
C ASN A 868 -6.13 -34.16 -14.71
N GLY A 869 -5.65 -35.41 -14.88
CA GLY A 869 -5.36 -36.35 -13.78
C GLY A 869 -6.56 -36.93 -13.01
N ASN A 870 -7.75 -36.36 -13.15
CA ASN A 870 -8.94 -36.67 -12.36
C ASN A 870 -9.33 -38.17 -12.41
N ALA A 871 -9.86 -38.71 -11.30
CA ALA A 871 -10.20 -40.13 -11.18
C ALA A 871 -11.48 -40.55 -11.96
N GLY A 872 -12.26 -39.57 -12.44
CA GLY A 872 -13.38 -39.73 -13.35
C GLY A 872 -13.08 -39.18 -14.74
N SER A 873 -14.12 -38.75 -15.46
CA SER A 873 -13.99 -38.04 -16.75
C SER A 873 -13.51 -36.60 -16.54
N ALA A 874 -12.76 -36.04 -17.48
CA ALA A 874 -12.32 -34.63 -17.44
C ALA A 874 -13.54 -33.70 -17.44
N ILE A 875 -14.46 -33.92 -18.38
CA ILE A 875 -15.74 -33.22 -18.48
C ILE A 875 -16.86 -34.27 -18.57
N HIS A 876 -17.92 -34.11 -17.78
CA HIS A 876 -19.10 -34.98 -17.82
C HIS A 876 -20.40 -34.17 -17.84
N LEU A 877 -21.12 -34.19 -18.96
CA LEU A 877 -22.46 -33.63 -19.14
C LEU A 877 -23.48 -34.76 -18.97
N TYR A 878 -24.28 -34.72 -17.89
CA TYR A 878 -25.29 -35.74 -17.61
C TYR A 878 -26.70 -35.15 -17.51
N THR A 879 -27.63 -35.68 -18.30
CA THR A 879 -29.07 -35.40 -18.21
C THR A 879 -29.87 -36.68 -17.93
N GLN A 880 -30.79 -36.62 -16.95
CA GLN A 880 -31.69 -37.73 -16.65
C GLN A 880 -33.10 -37.36 -16.17
N ASN A 881 -34.04 -38.30 -16.34
CA ASN A 881 -35.43 -38.24 -15.87
C ASN A 881 -36.28 -37.09 -16.47
N GLY A 882 -36.02 -36.69 -17.71
CA GLY A 882 -36.79 -35.66 -18.42
C GLY A 882 -36.23 -34.24 -18.30
N SER A 883 -35.02 -34.09 -17.78
CA SER A 883 -34.27 -32.83 -17.81
C SER A 883 -33.62 -32.57 -19.18
N GLN A 884 -33.09 -31.37 -19.41
CA GLN A 884 -32.55 -30.99 -20.72
C GLN A 884 -31.25 -30.18 -20.60
N ILE A 885 -30.35 -30.38 -21.57
CA ILE A 885 -29.18 -29.54 -21.83
C ILE A 885 -29.31 -29.03 -23.27
N THR A 886 -29.26 -27.71 -23.47
CA THR A 886 -29.59 -27.07 -24.76
C THR A 886 -28.52 -26.03 -25.13
N ALA A 887 -28.10 -26.04 -26.40
CA ALA A 887 -27.06 -25.17 -26.95
C ALA A 887 -25.75 -25.04 -26.13
N PRO A 888 -25.16 -26.13 -25.57
CA PRO A 888 -23.86 -26.03 -24.91
C PRO A 888 -22.73 -25.82 -25.94
N VAL A 889 -21.90 -24.80 -25.71
CA VAL A 889 -20.70 -24.47 -26.51
C VAL A 889 -19.46 -24.80 -25.70
N LEU A 890 -18.58 -25.62 -26.27
CA LEU A 890 -17.35 -26.13 -25.67
C LEU A 890 -16.17 -25.83 -26.62
N SER A 891 -15.15 -25.08 -26.18
CA SER A 891 -14.03 -24.70 -27.06
C SER A 891 -12.69 -24.53 -26.32
N GLY A 892 -11.57 -24.78 -26.99
CA GLY A 892 -10.23 -24.56 -26.42
C GLY A 892 -9.89 -25.49 -25.25
N LEU A 893 -10.48 -26.68 -25.18
CA LEU A 893 -10.42 -27.55 -24.01
C LEU A 893 -9.22 -28.51 -24.07
N THR A 894 -8.58 -28.75 -22.93
CA THR A 894 -7.47 -29.72 -22.81
C THR A 894 -7.79 -30.73 -21.71
N ALA A 895 -7.71 -32.03 -22.02
CA ALA A 895 -8.08 -33.09 -21.09
C ALA A 895 -7.08 -34.26 -21.13
N GLU A 896 -6.14 -34.28 -20.19
CA GLU A 896 -5.01 -35.21 -20.16
C GLU A 896 -4.98 -36.12 -18.92
N GLY A 897 -4.69 -37.41 -19.12
CA GLY A 897 -4.37 -38.35 -18.04
C GLY A 897 -5.53 -38.76 -17.13
N ASN A 898 -6.72 -38.17 -17.29
CA ASN A 898 -7.92 -38.52 -16.52
C ASN A 898 -8.21 -40.04 -16.60
N SER A 899 -8.68 -40.64 -15.51
CA SER A 899 -8.93 -42.08 -15.43
C SER A 899 -10.20 -42.52 -16.20
N GLY A 900 -11.15 -41.61 -16.38
CA GLY A 900 -12.34 -41.78 -17.22
C GLY A 900 -12.14 -41.24 -18.64
N GLN A 901 -13.21 -40.70 -19.22
CA GLN A 901 -13.20 -40.11 -20.56
C GLN A 901 -12.60 -38.69 -20.57
N GLY A 902 -12.22 -38.19 -21.75
CA GLY A 902 -12.02 -36.76 -21.96
C GLY A 902 -13.35 -36.01 -21.80
N LEU A 903 -14.21 -36.09 -22.81
CA LEU A 903 -15.62 -35.69 -22.71
C LEU A 903 -16.52 -36.93 -22.57
N TYR A 904 -17.38 -36.92 -21.56
CA TYR A 904 -18.51 -37.84 -21.44
C TYR A 904 -19.82 -37.06 -21.53
N LEU A 905 -20.60 -37.30 -22.57
CA LEU A 905 -21.99 -36.86 -22.66
C LEU A 905 -22.89 -38.06 -22.40
N ARG A 906 -23.83 -37.91 -21.46
CA ARG A 906 -24.80 -38.95 -21.12
C ARG A 906 -26.22 -38.39 -21.09
N ALA A 907 -27.12 -39.03 -21.82
CA ALA A 907 -28.56 -38.85 -21.69
C ALA A 907 -29.19 -40.16 -21.19
N ASN A 908 -30.15 -40.09 -20.26
CA ASN A 908 -30.77 -41.26 -19.65
C ASN A 908 -32.25 -41.07 -19.33
N ALA A 909 -33.07 -42.07 -19.66
CA ALA A 909 -34.52 -42.12 -19.48
C ALA A 909 -35.32 -41.19 -20.40
N ALA A 910 -36.60 -41.54 -20.59
CA ALA A 910 -37.48 -40.90 -21.55
C ALA A 910 -37.66 -39.38 -21.31
N GLY A 911 -37.54 -38.62 -22.39
CA GLY A 911 -37.67 -37.16 -22.39
C GLY A 911 -36.40 -36.39 -22.01
N SER A 912 -35.33 -37.08 -21.58
CA SER A 912 -34.03 -36.45 -21.36
C SER A 912 -33.34 -36.13 -22.69
N LEU A 913 -32.85 -34.90 -22.85
CA LEU A 913 -32.35 -34.38 -24.12
C LEU A 913 -31.01 -33.65 -23.93
N VAL A 914 -30.05 -33.90 -24.84
CA VAL A 914 -29.01 -32.90 -25.16
C VAL A 914 -29.21 -32.44 -26.61
N SER A 915 -29.18 -31.13 -26.86
CA SER A 915 -29.43 -30.56 -28.18
C SER A 915 -28.47 -29.43 -28.51
N ASP A 916 -28.10 -29.32 -29.79
CA ASP A 916 -27.32 -28.23 -30.38
C ASP A 916 -25.95 -28.01 -29.70
N LEU A 917 -25.31 -29.10 -29.26
CA LEU A 917 -23.94 -29.09 -28.73
C LEU A 917 -22.96 -28.65 -29.82
N SER A 918 -22.13 -27.65 -29.52
CA SER A 918 -20.93 -27.33 -30.29
C SER A 918 -19.67 -27.68 -29.48
N LEU A 919 -18.77 -28.46 -30.07
CA LEU A 919 -17.45 -28.77 -29.51
C LEU A 919 -16.37 -28.45 -30.55
N THR A 920 -15.44 -27.57 -30.21
CA THR A 920 -14.42 -27.03 -31.14
C THR A 920 -13.02 -26.96 -30.53
N ASP A 921 -11.98 -26.96 -31.37
CA ASP A 921 -10.61 -26.59 -31.02
C ASP A 921 -10.09 -27.22 -29.70
N SER A 922 -10.28 -28.54 -29.51
CA SER A 922 -10.08 -29.22 -28.22
C SER A 922 -9.29 -30.53 -28.32
N THR A 923 -8.49 -30.82 -27.29
CA THR A 923 -7.56 -31.96 -27.22
C THR A 923 -7.95 -32.95 -26.11
N PHE A 924 -8.09 -34.24 -26.45
CA PHE A 924 -8.54 -35.29 -25.53
C PHE A 924 -7.58 -36.50 -25.52
N SER A 925 -6.91 -36.70 -24.38
CA SER A 925 -5.89 -37.73 -24.14
C SER A 925 -6.05 -38.37 -22.75
N SER A 926 -7.13 -39.14 -22.56
CA SER A 926 -7.55 -39.71 -21.28
C SER A 926 -7.54 -41.25 -21.28
N ASN A 927 -7.48 -41.86 -20.09
CA ASN A 927 -7.37 -43.31 -19.93
C ASN A 927 -8.64 -44.11 -20.28
N GLY A 928 -9.76 -43.45 -20.58
CA GLY A 928 -10.99 -44.04 -21.08
C GLY A 928 -11.14 -43.86 -22.60
N TYR A 929 -12.22 -43.18 -22.99
CA TYR A 929 -12.49 -42.72 -24.36
C TYR A 929 -12.10 -41.25 -24.50
N GLY A 930 -11.77 -40.78 -25.69
CA GLY A 930 -11.55 -39.34 -25.93
C GLY A 930 -12.86 -38.56 -25.77
N VAL A 931 -13.84 -38.90 -26.59
CA VAL A 931 -15.22 -38.41 -26.52
C VAL A 931 -16.19 -39.59 -26.51
N TYR A 932 -17.07 -39.66 -25.51
CA TYR A 932 -18.08 -40.70 -25.37
C TYR A 932 -19.48 -40.09 -25.26
N PHE A 933 -20.36 -40.40 -26.22
CA PHE A 933 -21.78 -40.06 -26.18
C PHE A 933 -22.60 -41.32 -25.87
N GLU A 934 -23.35 -41.31 -24.76
CA GLU A 934 -24.25 -42.40 -24.38
C GLU A 934 -25.70 -41.90 -24.31
N THR A 935 -26.62 -42.58 -25.01
CA THR A 935 -28.06 -42.36 -24.83
C THR A 935 -28.75 -43.68 -24.49
N VAL A 936 -29.44 -43.72 -23.35
CA VAL A 936 -30.10 -44.93 -22.85
C VAL A 936 -31.55 -44.68 -22.43
N ASN A 937 -32.36 -45.73 -22.44
CA ASN A 937 -33.73 -45.75 -21.90
C ASN A 937 -34.72 -44.71 -22.51
N GLY A 938 -34.59 -44.35 -23.78
CA GLY A 938 -35.52 -43.43 -24.47
C GLY A 938 -35.10 -41.95 -24.46
N SER A 939 -33.83 -41.67 -24.22
CA SER A 939 -33.23 -40.33 -24.21
C SER A 939 -32.59 -39.97 -25.55
N GLN A 940 -32.37 -38.68 -25.80
CA GLN A 940 -31.99 -38.20 -27.14
C GLN A 940 -30.80 -37.25 -27.13
N VAL A 941 -30.02 -37.30 -28.21
CA VAL A 941 -28.98 -36.32 -28.55
C VAL A 941 -29.22 -35.85 -29.98
N THR A 942 -29.37 -34.55 -30.20
CA THR A 942 -29.78 -33.98 -31.49
C THR A 942 -28.87 -32.85 -31.94
N ALA A 943 -28.45 -32.88 -33.21
CA ALA A 943 -27.59 -31.91 -33.87
C ALA A 943 -26.25 -31.56 -33.15
N PRO A 944 -25.49 -32.51 -32.57
CA PRO A 944 -24.17 -32.20 -32.02
C PRO A 944 -23.15 -32.00 -33.16
N VAL A 945 -22.40 -30.89 -33.09
CA VAL A 945 -21.35 -30.49 -34.03
C VAL A 945 -20.00 -30.54 -33.31
N LEU A 946 -19.06 -31.30 -33.88
CA LEU A 946 -17.70 -31.53 -33.38
C LEU A 946 -16.72 -31.20 -34.52
N SER A 947 -15.78 -30.27 -34.32
CA SER A 947 -14.83 -29.84 -35.37
C SER A 947 -13.48 -29.40 -34.78
N GLY A 948 -12.37 -29.56 -35.48
CA GLY A 948 -11.06 -29.06 -35.05
C GLY A 948 -10.50 -29.77 -33.82
N LEU A 949 -10.73 -31.08 -33.68
CA LEU A 949 -10.37 -31.84 -32.47
C LEU A 949 -9.09 -32.66 -32.67
N THR A 950 -8.31 -32.82 -31.60
CA THR A 950 -7.18 -33.76 -31.55
C THR A 950 -7.46 -34.81 -30.48
N ILE A 951 -7.75 -36.04 -30.91
CA ILE A 951 -8.21 -37.12 -30.03
C ILE A 951 -7.21 -38.27 -30.07
N GLN A 952 -6.32 -38.31 -29.08
CA GLN A 952 -5.10 -39.09 -29.15
C GLN A 952 -4.82 -39.94 -27.91
N ASN A 953 -4.10 -41.05 -28.08
CA ASN A 953 -3.54 -41.86 -26.99
C ASN A 953 -4.57 -42.40 -25.95
N ASN A 954 -5.87 -42.47 -26.30
CA ASN A 954 -6.90 -42.95 -25.38
C ASN A 954 -6.88 -44.50 -25.29
N ASN A 955 -7.03 -45.09 -24.10
CA ASN A 955 -7.04 -46.56 -23.91
C ASN A 955 -8.34 -47.25 -24.40
N SER A 956 -9.17 -46.56 -25.17
CA SER A 956 -10.41 -47.06 -25.76
C SER A 956 -10.53 -46.53 -27.20
N HIS A 957 -11.71 -46.11 -27.62
CA HIS A 957 -11.91 -45.41 -28.89
C HIS A 957 -11.61 -43.91 -28.73
N GLY A 958 -11.29 -43.24 -29.84
CA GLY A 958 -11.21 -41.78 -29.87
C GLY A 958 -12.60 -41.17 -29.66
N PHE A 959 -13.47 -41.29 -30.65
CA PHE A 959 -14.91 -41.00 -30.53
C PHE A 959 -15.73 -42.30 -30.41
N TYR A 960 -16.71 -42.33 -29.51
CA TYR A 960 -17.69 -43.42 -29.42
C TYR A 960 -19.11 -42.91 -29.14
N GLY A 961 -20.05 -43.24 -30.02
CA GLY A 961 -21.49 -43.06 -29.80
C GLY A 961 -22.17 -44.39 -29.49
N TYR A 962 -22.69 -44.57 -28.28
CA TYR A 962 -23.41 -45.77 -27.83
C TYR A 962 -24.87 -45.47 -27.53
N ILE A 963 -25.73 -45.92 -28.45
CA ILE A 963 -27.15 -45.58 -28.50
C ILE A 963 -27.95 -46.84 -28.24
N ASN A 964 -28.51 -46.97 -27.04
CA ASN A 964 -29.02 -48.25 -26.54
C ASN A 964 -30.47 -48.15 -26.05
N ASN A 965 -31.25 -49.21 -26.28
CA ASN A 965 -32.68 -49.35 -26.01
C ASN A 965 -33.60 -48.58 -26.98
N ALA A 966 -34.79 -49.14 -27.21
CA ALA A 966 -35.83 -48.56 -28.04
C ALA A 966 -36.22 -47.13 -27.63
N GLY A 967 -36.25 -46.23 -28.61
CA GLY A 967 -36.56 -44.81 -28.43
C GLY A 967 -35.37 -43.93 -28.05
N SER A 968 -34.19 -44.52 -27.82
CA SER A 968 -32.95 -43.74 -27.67
C SER A 968 -32.40 -43.35 -29.04
N LEU A 969 -31.98 -42.09 -29.21
CA LEU A 969 -31.64 -41.50 -30.52
C LEU A 969 -30.37 -40.64 -30.46
N LEU A 970 -29.49 -40.81 -31.43
CA LEU A 970 -28.51 -39.80 -31.85
C LEU A 970 -28.86 -39.36 -33.27
N SER A 971 -29.16 -38.08 -33.47
CA SER A 971 -29.54 -37.56 -34.79
C SER A 971 -28.74 -36.32 -35.18
N GLY A 972 -28.39 -36.19 -36.45
CA GLY A 972 -27.70 -35.02 -37.01
C GLY A 972 -26.29 -34.79 -36.44
N LEU A 973 -25.59 -35.86 -36.04
CA LEU A 973 -24.17 -35.75 -35.64
C LEU A 973 -23.35 -35.20 -36.81
N SER A 974 -22.60 -34.13 -36.58
CA SER A 974 -21.52 -33.70 -37.46
C SER A 974 -20.20 -33.83 -36.71
N LEU A 975 -19.31 -34.70 -37.19
CA LEU A 975 -17.96 -34.90 -36.68
C LEU A 975 -16.99 -34.64 -37.83
N THR A 976 -16.35 -33.48 -37.82
CA THR A 976 -15.51 -33.01 -38.91
C THR A 976 -14.11 -32.61 -38.47
N ASP A 977 -13.19 -32.47 -39.42
CA ASP A 977 -11.91 -31.76 -39.28
C ASP A 977 -11.15 -32.18 -38.00
N THR A 978 -11.00 -33.48 -37.79
CA THR A 978 -10.55 -34.07 -36.51
C THR A 978 -9.51 -35.16 -36.75
N ASP A 979 -8.43 -35.09 -35.97
CA ASP A 979 -7.31 -36.04 -35.99
C ASP A 979 -7.46 -37.07 -34.86
N PHE A 980 -7.39 -38.36 -35.23
CA PHE A 980 -7.42 -39.50 -34.31
C PHE A 980 -6.08 -40.23 -34.31
N VAL A 981 -5.33 -40.20 -33.21
CA VAL A 981 -3.93 -40.68 -33.17
C VAL A 981 -3.72 -41.73 -32.06
N GLU A 982 -3.17 -42.90 -32.41
CA GLU A 982 -2.72 -43.94 -31.46
C GLU A 982 -3.79 -44.46 -30.46
N ASN A 983 -5.09 -44.29 -30.74
CA ASN A 983 -6.13 -44.80 -29.84
C ASN A 983 -6.18 -46.34 -29.86
N ARG A 984 -6.43 -46.96 -28.69
CA ARG A 984 -6.34 -48.42 -28.51
C ARG A 984 -7.35 -49.21 -29.34
N ASN A 985 -8.55 -48.66 -29.54
CA ASN A 985 -9.63 -49.29 -30.29
C ASN A 985 -9.75 -48.65 -31.68
N TYR A 986 -10.88 -48.02 -31.98
CA TYR A 986 -11.09 -47.32 -33.26
C TYR A 986 -10.91 -45.81 -33.09
N GLY A 987 -10.54 -45.11 -34.17
CA GLY A 987 -10.58 -43.65 -34.21
C GLY A 987 -12.00 -43.13 -33.91
N ALA A 988 -12.98 -43.54 -34.74
CA ALA A 988 -14.39 -43.25 -34.51
C ALA A 988 -15.25 -44.53 -34.48
N ALA A 989 -16.24 -44.60 -33.59
CA ALA A 989 -17.19 -45.71 -33.54
C ALA A 989 -18.64 -45.27 -33.26
N LEU A 990 -19.59 -45.80 -34.03
CA LEU A 990 -21.03 -45.60 -33.90
C LEU A 990 -21.71 -46.95 -33.62
N ASN A 991 -22.50 -47.05 -32.54
CA ASN A 991 -23.09 -48.31 -32.11
C ASN A 991 -24.56 -48.15 -31.67
N ALA A 992 -25.47 -48.62 -32.51
CA ALA A 992 -26.91 -48.71 -32.25
C ALA A 992 -27.26 -50.10 -31.69
N ALA A 993 -27.83 -50.14 -30.48
CA ALA A 993 -28.04 -51.36 -29.70
C ALA A 993 -29.48 -51.51 -29.16
N ASN A 994 -30.03 -52.73 -29.21
CA ASN A 994 -31.31 -53.11 -28.60
C ASN A 994 -32.51 -52.17 -28.92
N GLY A 995 -32.58 -51.63 -30.14
CA GLY A 995 -33.61 -50.68 -30.57
C GLY A 995 -33.20 -49.21 -30.58
N GLY A 996 -31.97 -48.87 -30.19
CA GLY A 996 -31.42 -47.51 -30.33
C GLY A 996 -31.17 -47.14 -31.80
N GLN A 997 -31.22 -45.85 -32.13
CA GLN A 997 -31.15 -45.36 -33.51
C GLN A 997 -30.11 -44.24 -33.69
N ILE A 998 -29.34 -44.31 -34.78
CA ILE A 998 -28.41 -43.27 -35.22
C ILE A 998 -28.87 -42.79 -36.60
N ASP A 999 -29.21 -41.52 -36.75
CA ASP A 999 -29.81 -40.99 -37.99
C ASP A 999 -29.07 -39.76 -38.52
N THR A 1000 -28.76 -39.75 -39.81
CA THR A 1000 -27.97 -38.70 -40.50
C THR A 1000 -26.60 -38.35 -39.88
N PRO A 1001 -25.77 -39.32 -39.42
CA PRO A 1001 -24.42 -38.99 -38.94
C PRO A 1001 -23.49 -38.63 -40.12
N VAL A 1002 -22.81 -37.49 -40.01
CA VAL A 1002 -21.82 -37.01 -40.97
C VAL A 1002 -20.43 -37.05 -40.31
N LEU A 1003 -19.54 -37.85 -40.88
CA LEU A 1003 -18.12 -37.95 -40.51
C LEU A 1003 -17.29 -37.44 -41.70
N GLY A 1004 -16.56 -36.32 -41.55
CA GLY A 1004 -15.95 -35.63 -42.69
C GLY A 1004 -14.56 -35.06 -42.43
N ASN A 1005 -13.65 -35.08 -43.41
CA ASN A 1005 -12.29 -34.51 -43.28
C ASN A 1005 -11.54 -35.05 -42.04
N LEU A 1006 -11.44 -36.38 -41.91
CA LEU A 1006 -10.88 -37.03 -40.71
C LEU A 1006 -9.55 -37.71 -41.03
N THR A 1007 -8.54 -37.48 -40.18
CA THR A 1007 -7.25 -38.19 -40.23
C THR A 1007 -7.21 -39.25 -39.13
N MET A 1008 -6.80 -40.48 -39.42
CA MET A 1008 -6.78 -41.57 -38.45
C MET A 1008 -5.46 -42.37 -38.54
N GLN A 1009 -4.50 -42.09 -37.66
CA GLN A 1009 -3.17 -42.71 -37.66
C GLN A 1009 -2.95 -43.62 -36.44
N GLY A 1010 -2.48 -44.86 -36.65
CA GLY A 1010 -2.06 -45.77 -35.57
C GLY A 1010 -3.19 -46.32 -34.68
N ASN A 1011 -4.45 -46.19 -35.10
CA ASN A 1011 -5.62 -46.58 -34.29
C ASN A 1011 -5.79 -48.11 -34.30
N ARG A 1012 -5.40 -48.76 -33.19
CA ARG A 1012 -4.96 -50.16 -33.20
C ARG A 1012 -6.02 -51.19 -33.60
N SER A 1013 -7.32 -50.93 -33.39
CA SER A 1013 -8.41 -51.79 -33.89
C SER A 1013 -9.02 -51.31 -35.21
N GLY A 1014 -8.77 -50.06 -35.61
CA GLY A 1014 -9.12 -49.55 -36.93
C GLY A 1014 -9.44 -48.05 -36.99
N GLY A 1015 -9.81 -47.57 -38.18
CA GLY A 1015 -10.28 -46.20 -38.37
C GLY A 1015 -11.71 -46.02 -37.86
N VAL A 1016 -12.69 -46.46 -38.65
CA VAL A 1016 -14.13 -46.27 -38.40
C VAL A 1016 -14.83 -47.60 -38.15
N SER A 1017 -15.68 -47.65 -37.10
CA SER A 1017 -16.59 -48.77 -36.83
C SER A 1017 -18.04 -48.31 -36.78
N VAL A 1018 -18.95 -49.01 -37.44
CA VAL A 1018 -20.40 -48.73 -37.41
C VAL A 1018 -21.15 -50.04 -37.16
N SER A 1019 -21.94 -50.10 -36.10
CA SER A 1019 -22.65 -51.32 -35.70
C SER A 1019 -24.13 -51.12 -35.39
N ALA A 1020 -24.96 -52.06 -35.86
CA ALA A 1020 -26.38 -52.14 -35.55
C ALA A 1020 -26.72 -53.54 -34.99
N GLY A 1021 -26.87 -53.64 -33.67
CA GLY A 1021 -27.04 -54.89 -32.94
C GLY A 1021 -28.38 -55.01 -32.22
N GLY A 1022 -29.10 -56.11 -32.44
CA GLY A 1022 -30.41 -56.38 -31.86
C GLY A 1022 -31.56 -55.78 -32.68
N ALA A 1023 -32.75 -56.37 -32.51
CA ALA A 1023 -33.94 -56.04 -33.29
C ALA A 1023 -34.38 -54.58 -33.09
N GLY A 1024 -34.63 -53.88 -34.20
CA GLY A 1024 -35.03 -52.48 -34.23
C GLY A 1024 -33.88 -51.47 -34.13
N SER A 1025 -32.65 -51.91 -33.92
CA SER A 1025 -31.46 -51.05 -33.97
C SER A 1025 -31.17 -50.61 -35.39
N LEU A 1026 -30.90 -49.33 -35.60
CA LEU A 1026 -30.72 -48.73 -36.92
C LEU A 1026 -29.57 -47.71 -36.91
N VAL A 1027 -28.73 -47.75 -37.95
CA VAL A 1027 -27.91 -46.60 -38.39
C VAL A 1027 -28.39 -46.21 -39.79
N ASN A 1028 -28.72 -44.94 -40.02
CA ASN A 1028 -29.42 -44.48 -41.22
C ASN A 1028 -28.78 -43.20 -41.80
N ASN A 1029 -28.75 -43.06 -43.13
CA ASN A 1029 -28.18 -41.89 -43.84
C ASN A 1029 -26.76 -41.52 -43.37
N LEU A 1030 -25.90 -42.51 -43.11
CA LEU A 1030 -24.49 -42.25 -42.75
C LEU A 1030 -23.75 -41.63 -43.93
N SER A 1031 -23.02 -40.54 -43.70
CA SER A 1031 -22.09 -39.95 -44.66
C SER A 1031 -20.66 -40.01 -44.11
N LEU A 1032 -19.75 -40.66 -44.81
CA LEU A 1032 -18.32 -40.70 -44.51
C LEU A 1032 -17.53 -40.13 -45.69
N THR A 1033 -16.93 -38.95 -45.53
CA THR A 1033 -16.38 -38.17 -46.66
C THR A 1033 -14.98 -37.62 -46.39
N ASN A 1034 -14.04 -37.75 -47.34
CA ASN A 1034 -12.67 -37.26 -47.19
C ASN A 1034 -11.98 -37.79 -45.92
N VAL A 1035 -11.78 -39.11 -45.81
CA VAL A 1035 -11.23 -39.73 -44.60
C VAL A 1035 -9.99 -40.55 -44.94
N GLU A 1036 -8.89 -40.26 -44.26
CA GLU A 1036 -7.59 -40.93 -44.40
C GLU A 1036 -7.31 -41.79 -43.17
N ILE A 1037 -6.98 -43.06 -43.40
CA ILE A 1037 -6.75 -44.07 -42.36
C ILE A 1037 -5.44 -44.79 -42.66
N GLU A 1038 -4.47 -44.68 -41.75
CA GLU A 1038 -3.13 -45.23 -41.86
C GLU A 1038 -2.78 -45.97 -40.56
N GLU A 1039 -2.20 -47.18 -40.66
CA GLU A 1039 -1.85 -48.06 -39.54
C GLU A 1039 -3.02 -48.40 -38.57
N GLY A 1040 -3.61 -49.59 -38.74
CA GLY A 1040 -4.68 -50.08 -37.85
C GLY A 1040 -5.02 -51.55 -38.11
N SER A 1041 -6.13 -52.07 -37.57
CA SER A 1041 -6.63 -53.40 -37.99
C SER A 1041 -7.52 -53.29 -39.22
N ASN A 1042 -8.70 -52.69 -39.08
CA ASN A 1042 -9.63 -52.44 -40.19
C ASN A 1042 -9.66 -50.95 -40.58
N GLY A 1043 -9.93 -50.62 -41.83
CA GLY A 1043 -10.17 -49.25 -42.27
C GLY A 1043 -11.56 -48.79 -41.83
N VAL A 1044 -12.58 -49.22 -42.56
CA VAL A 1044 -13.99 -49.00 -42.26
C VAL A 1044 -14.66 -50.35 -42.01
N TYR A 1045 -15.23 -50.55 -40.82
CA TYR A 1045 -15.90 -51.79 -40.41
C TYR A 1045 -17.40 -51.57 -40.13
N PHE A 1046 -18.25 -52.22 -40.92
CA PHE A 1046 -19.70 -52.26 -40.72
C PHE A 1046 -20.11 -53.62 -40.15
N TYR A 1047 -20.91 -53.61 -39.08
CA TYR A 1047 -21.34 -54.82 -38.37
C TYR A 1047 -22.86 -54.82 -38.10
N THR A 1048 -23.59 -55.79 -38.65
CA THR A 1048 -25.03 -55.96 -38.35
C THR A 1048 -25.35 -57.30 -37.72
N ALA A 1049 -26.11 -57.26 -36.63
CA ALA A 1049 -26.46 -58.43 -35.83
C ALA A 1049 -27.95 -58.41 -35.43
N ASN A 1050 -28.83 -58.72 -36.39
CA ASN A 1050 -30.28 -58.48 -36.33
C ASN A 1050 -30.72 -57.01 -36.22
N GLY A 1051 -29.82 -56.06 -36.51
CA GLY A 1051 -30.10 -54.64 -36.70
C GLY A 1051 -29.70 -54.18 -38.11
N GLN A 1052 -29.97 -52.93 -38.47
CA GLN A 1052 -29.87 -52.44 -39.85
C GLN A 1052 -28.88 -51.28 -40.00
N ILE A 1053 -28.14 -51.24 -41.10
CA ILE A 1053 -27.42 -50.05 -41.57
C ILE A 1053 -28.01 -49.68 -42.94
N ASP A 1054 -28.67 -48.53 -43.04
CA ASP A 1054 -29.44 -48.13 -44.21
C ASP A 1054 -28.85 -46.85 -44.83
N THR A 1055 -28.84 -46.80 -46.17
CA THR A 1055 -28.29 -45.71 -46.99
C THR A 1055 -26.90 -45.16 -46.60
N PRO A 1056 -25.88 -45.99 -46.26
CA PRO A 1056 -24.54 -45.47 -45.94
C PRO A 1056 -23.79 -45.04 -47.22
N VAL A 1057 -23.34 -43.78 -47.24
CA VAL A 1057 -22.55 -43.16 -48.31
C VAL A 1057 -21.10 -42.98 -47.86
N LEU A 1058 -20.17 -43.56 -48.61
CA LEU A 1058 -18.73 -43.51 -48.42
C LEU A 1058 -18.10 -42.80 -49.64
N SER A 1059 -17.35 -41.73 -49.45
CA SER A 1059 -16.73 -41.01 -50.58
C SER A 1059 -15.35 -40.40 -50.27
N GLY A 1060 -14.38 -40.62 -51.16
CA GLY A 1060 -13.04 -40.01 -51.01
C GLY A 1060 -12.29 -40.56 -49.79
N LEU A 1061 -12.27 -41.89 -49.64
CA LEU A 1061 -11.54 -42.55 -48.56
C LEU A 1061 -10.18 -43.06 -49.03
N THR A 1062 -9.17 -42.90 -48.17
CA THR A 1062 -7.83 -43.45 -48.35
C THR A 1062 -7.52 -44.37 -47.16
N MET A 1063 -7.11 -45.61 -47.44
CA MET A 1063 -6.86 -46.65 -46.43
C MET A 1063 -5.53 -47.34 -46.71
N ARG A 1064 -4.55 -47.22 -45.80
CA ARG A 1064 -3.17 -47.73 -45.97
C ARG A 1064 -2.68 -48.54 -44.77
N ASP A 1065 -1.82 -49.52 -45.06
CA ASP A 1065 -1.00 -50.24 -44.07
C ASP A 1065 -1.83 -50.87 -42.91
N LEU A 1066 -2.93 -51.53 -43.29
CA LEU A 1066 -3.89 -52.13 -42.36
C LEU A 1066 -3.55 -53.60 -42.08
N ASN A 1067 -3.73 -54.07 -40.84
CA ASN A 1067 -3.40 -55.45 -40.46
C ASN A 1067 -4.44 -56.49 -40.95
N THR A 1068 -5.68 -56.10 -41.23
CA THR A 1068 -6.74 -57.01 -41.71
C THR A 1068 -7.43 -56.50 -42.99
N HIS A 1069 -8.43 -55.63 -42.88
CA HIS A 1069 -9.29 -55.30 -44.03
C HIS A 1069 -9.44 -53.79 -44.25
N GLY A 1070 -9.54 -53.34 -45.50
CA GLY A 1070 -9.89 -51.95 -45.83
C GLY A 1070 -11.35 -51.63 -45.48
N LEU A 1071 -12.27 -51.90 -46.40
CA LEU A 1071 -13.72 -51.84 -46.16
C LEU A 1071 -14.26 -53.24 -45.85
N TYR A 1072 -14.67 -53.48 -44.60
CA TYR A 1072 -15.25 -54.76 -44.17
C TYR A 1072 -16.71 -54.59 -43.76
N VAL A 1073 -17.62 -55.31 -44.42
CA VAL A 1073 -19.05 -55.38 -44.08
C VAL A 1073 -19.39 -56.79 -43.64
N TYR A 1074 -19.74 -56.95 -42.36
CA TYR A 1074 -20.14 -58.22 -41.77
C TYR A 1074 -21.63 -58.18 -41.37
N THR A 1075 -22.41 -59.14 -41.83
CA THR A 1075 -23.84 -59.23 -41.51
C THR A 1075 -24.20 -60.60 -40.96
N GLN A 1076 -24.97 -60.66 -39.88
CA GLN A 1076 -25.37 -61.93 -39.25
C GLN A 1076 -26.79 -61.91 -38.64
N GLY A 1077 -27.58 -62.93 -38.99
CA GLY A 1077 -28.92 -63.18 -38.42
C GLY A 1077 -30.05 -62.64 -39.29
N ALA A 1078 -31.23 -63.26 -39.19
CA ALA A 1078 -32.36 -63.03 -40.10
C ALA A 1078 -32.98 -61.62 -40.06
N GLY A 1079 -32.62 -60.77 -39.08
CA GLY A 1079 -32.99 -59.36 -39.04
C GLY A 1079 -31.90 -58.38 -39.50
N ALA A 1080 -30.71 -58.87 -39.88
CA ALA A 1080 -29.59 -58.01 -40.23
C ALA A 1080 -29.62 -57.62 -41.71
N LEU A 1081 -29.48 -56.32 -41.97
CA LEU A 1081 -29.55 -55.72 -43.30
C LEU A 1081 -28.47 -54.63 -43.44
N VAL A 1082 -27.77 -54.60 -44.57
CA VAL A 1082 -27.10 -53.39 -45.07
C VAL A 1082 -27.71 -53.03 -46.42
N ASN A 1083 -28.37 -51.88 -46.53
CA ASN A 1083 -29.14 -51.50 -47.71
C ASN A 1083 -28.61 -50.19 -48.33
N ASP A 1084 -28.65 -50.08 -49.66
CA ASP A 1084 -28.28 -48.89 -50.42
C ASP A 1084 -26.88 -48.32 -50.06
N LEU A 1085 -25.92 -49.22 -49.80
CA LEU A 1085 -24.52 -48.85 -49.56
C LEU A 1085 -23.91 -48.25 -50.84
N SER A 1086 -23.51 -46.99 -50.81
CA SER A 1086 -22.77 -46.35 -51.91
C SER A 1086 -21.35 -46.06 -51.48
N ALA A 1087 -20.35 -46.64 -52.15
CA ALA A 1087 -18.94 -46.36 -51.92
C ALA A 1087 -18.26 -45.89 -53.22
N THR A 1088 -17.82 -44.64 -53.26
CA THR A 1088 -17.32 -43.97 -54.47
C THR A 1088 -15.95 -43.34 -54.26
N ASN A 1089 -15.00 -43.55 -55.19
CA ASN A 1089 -13.64 -42.99 -55.11
C ASN A 1089 -12.94 -43.40 -53.79
N ILE A 1090 -12.60 -44.68 -53.69
CA ILE A 1090 -11.99 -45.32 -52.52
C ILE A 1090 -10.61 -45.84 -52.92
N ASP A 1091 -9.54 -45.44 -52.24
CA ASP A 1091 -8.19 -45.99 -52.43
C ASP A 1091 -7.80 -46.86 -51.22
N ILE A 1092 -7.41 -48.11 -51.50
CA ILE A 1092 -7.02 -49.10 -50.49
C ILE A 1092 -5.71 -49.74 -50.91
N ASP A 1093 -4.69 -49.65 -50.06
CA ASP A 1093 -3.34 -50.12 -50.34
C ASP A 1093 -2.76 -50.89 -49.14
N ASN A 1094 -2.12 -52.03 -49.40
CA ASN A 1094 -1.42 -52.83 -48.38
C ASN A 1094 -2.28 -53.22 -47.15
N SER A 1095 -3.50 -53.72 -47.33
CA SER A 1095 -4.26 -54.38 -46.24
C SER A 1095 -3.85 -55.85 -46.10
N GLY A 1096 -3.57 -56.30 -44.88
CA GLY A 1096 -3.01 -57.63 -44.58
C GLY A 1096 -3.86 -58.83 -44.97
N GLN A 1097 -5.13 -58.65 -45.34
CA GLN A 1097 -6.02 -59.68 -45.87
C GLN A 1097 -6.81 -59.21 -47.10
N HIS A 1098 -7.82 -58.35 -46.93
CA HIS A 1098 -8.77 -58.02 -48.01
C HIS A 1098 -8.97 -56.51 -48.13
N GLY A 1099 -8.87 -55.94 -49.32
CA GLY A 1099 -9.15 -54.52 -49.53
C GLY A 1099 -10.62 -54.19 -49.28
N VAL A 1100 -11.53 -54.85 -49.97
CA VAL A 1100 -12.98 -54.83 -49.70
C VAL A 1100 -13.47 -56.25 -49.40
N TYR A 1101 -14.19 -56.43 -48.29
CA TYR A 1101 -14.76 -57.71 -47.89
C TYR A 1101 -16.22 -57.57 -47.45
N PHE A 1102 -17.14 -58.23 -48.14
CA PHE A 1102 -18.52 -58.40 -47.70
C PHE A 1102 -18.73 -59.85 -47.25
N TYR A 1103 -19.10 -60.07 -45.99
CA TYR A 1103 -19.36 -61.39 -45.40
C TYR A 1103 -20.79 -61.47 -44.83
N VAL A 1104 -21.64 -62.21 -45.53
CA VAL A 1104 -23.09 -62.26 -45.30
C VAL A 1104 -23.50 -63.65 -44.86
N ARG A 1105 -24.06 -63.77 -43.65
CA ARG A 1105 -24.35 -65.09 -43.06
C ARG A 1105 -25.57 -65.17 -42.15
N GLY A 1106 -25.98 -66.40 -41.81
CA GLY A 1106 -27.07 -66.67 -40.87
C GLY A 1106 -28.43 -66.06 -41.22
N GLY A 1107 -28.75 -65.88 -42.50
CA GLY A 1107 -30.02 -65.31 -42.97
C GLY A 1107 -30.04 -63.78 -43.12
N SER A 1108 -28.90 -63.11 -43.00
CA SER A 1108 -28.77 -61.65 -43.17
C SER A 1108 -28.62 -61.25 -44.63
N GLN A 1109 -28.77 -59.95 -44.92
CA GLN A 1109 -28.82 -59.46 -46.30
C GLN A 1109 -27.93 -58.21 -46.51
N ILE A 1110 -27.36 -58.10 -47.70
CA ILE A 1110 -26.89 -56.83 -48.26
C ILE A 1110 -27.67 -56.59 -49.57
N THR A 1111 -28.32 -55.43 -49.70
CA THR A 1111 -29.14 -55.08 -50.86
C THR A 1111 -28.63 -53.79 -51.49
N THR A 1112 -28.68 -53.73 -52.83
CA THR A 1112 -28.28 -52.56 -53.64
C THR A 1112 -26.90 -51.94 -53.34
N PRO A 1113 -25.83 -52.70 -53.01
CA PRO A 1113 -24.52 -52.10 -52.78
C PRO A 1113 -23.88 -51.65 -54.11
N VAL A 1114 -23.43 -50.40 -54.15
CA VAL A 1114 -22.71 -49.77 -55.27
C VAL A 1114 -21.27 -49.50 -54.86
N LEU A 1115 -20.32 -50.06 -55.62
CA LEU A 1115 -18.90 -49.76 -55.55
C LEU A 1115 -18.48 -49.07 -56.85
N ASP A 1116 -18.14 -47.78 -56.81
CA ASP A 1116 -17.71 -46.99 -57.98
C ASP A 1116 -16.28 -46.47 -57.78
N THR A 1117 -15.40 -46.71 -58.76
CA THR A 1117 -14.03 -46.16 -58.80
C THR A 1117 -13.26 -46.53 -57.52
N VAL A 1118 -13.21 -47.84 -57.24
CA VAL A 1118 -12.49 -48.42 -56.11
C VAL A 1118 -11.12 -48.92 -56.58
N THR A 1119 -10.07 -48.46 -55.91
CA THR A 1119 -8.68 -48.95 -56.09
C THR A 1119 -8.30 -49.81 -54.89
N SER A 1120 -7.70 -50.96 -55.14
CA SER A 1120 -7.45 -51.98 -54.12
C SER A 1120 -6.20 -52.81 -54.44
N ASN A 1121 -5.05 -52.32 -53.96
CA ASN A 1121 -3.74 -52.84 -54.35
C ASN A 1121 -2.98 -53.50 -53.18
N ASN A 1122 -2.06 -54.41 -53.52
CA ASN A 1122 -1.07 -54.99 -52.61
C ASN A 1122 -1.64 -55.73 -51.37
N ASN A 1123 -2.92 -56.11 -51.37
CA ASN A 1123 -3.56 -56.72 -50.20
C ASN A 1123 -3.20 -58.20 -50.05
N GLY A 1124 -3.12 -58.70 -48.81
CA GLY A 1124 -2.56 -60.01 -48.46
C GLY A 1124 -3.24 -61.22 -49.12
N ASP A 1125 -4.54 -61.13 -49.38
CA ASP A 1125 -5.33 -62.16 -50.09
C ASP A 1125 -6.11 -61.57 -51.28
N HIS A 1126 -6.93 -60.52 -51.08
CA HIS A 1126 -7.95 -60.14 -52.07
C HIS A 1126 -8.11 -58.62 -52.24
N GLY A 1127 -8.35 -58.17 -53.48
CA GLY A 1127 -8.81 -56.80 -53.74
C GLY A 1127 -10.27 -56.61 -53.33
N LEU A 1128 -11.18 -57.37 -53.95
CA LEU A 1128 -12.59 -57.50 -53.53
C LEU A 1128 -12.91 -58.96 -53.21
N LEU A 1129 -13.55 -59.24 -52.07
CA LEU A 1129 -14.24 -60.49 -51.79
C LEU A 1129 -15.69 -60.24 -51.37
N VAL A 1130 -16.62 -60.96 -51.98
CA VAL A 1130 -18.01 -61.07 -51.52
C VAL A 1130 -18.28 -62.53 -51.20
N GLN A 1131 -18.74 -62.82 -49.98
CA GLN A 1131 -19.00 -64.17 -49.49
C GLN A 1131 -20.39 -64.27 -48.83
N THR A 1132 -21.23 -65.17 -49.33
CA THR A 1132 -22.57 -65.47 -48.76
C THR A 1132 -22.62 -66.92 -48.28
N VAL A 1133 -23.01 -67.13 -47.01
CA VAL A 1133 -23.00 -68.45 -46.34
C VAL A 1133 -24.31 -68.66 -45.56
N ASP A 1134 -24.76 -69.90 -45.41
CA ASP A 1134 -26.01 -70.28 -44.74
C ASP A 1134 -27.30 -69.92 -45.53
N ALA A 1135 -28.35 -70.72 -45.34
CA ALA A 1135 -29.63 -70.55 -46.03
C ALA A 1135 -30.32 -69.23 -45.67
N GLY A 1136 -30.77 -68.51 -46.71
CA GLY A 1136 -31.46 -67.22 -46.59
C GLY A 1136 -30.54 -66.01 -46.50
N SER A 1137 -29.22 -66.21 -46.50
CA SER A 1137 -28.25 -65.11 -46.59
C SER A 1137 -28.14 -64.61 -48.04
N LEU A 1138 -28.26 -63.30 -48.28
CA LEU A 1138 -28.40 -62.73 -49.64
C LEU A 1138 -27.49 -61.54 -49.88
N VAL A 1139 -26.87 -61.47 -51.08
CA VAL A 1139 -26.43 -60.20 -51.69
C VAL A 1139 -27.22 -59.99 -52.99
N SER A 1140 -28.02 -58.94 -53.09
CA SER A 1140 -28.74 -58.61 -54.34
C SER A 1140 -28.31 -57.25 -54.90
N ASP A 1141 -28.43 -57.09 -56.21
CA ASP A 1141 -28.29 -55.82 -56.93
C ASP A 1141 -26.90 -55.15 -56.75
N LEU A 1142 -25.86 -55.96 -56.52
CA LEU A 1142 -24.47 -55.50 -56.36
C LEU A 1142 -23.94 -54.95 -57.69
N SER A 1143 -23.65 -53.65 -57.71
CA SER A 1143 -23.07 -52.95 -58.85
C SER A 1143 -21.63 -52.52 -58.55
N VAL A 1144 -20.67 -53.08 -59.27
CA VAL A 1144 -19.24 -52.73 -59.19
C VAL A 1144 -18.81 -52.09 -60.50
N THR A 1145 -18.41 -50.83 -60.47
CA THR A 1145 -17.96 -50.04 -61.64
C THR A 1145 -16.53 -49.55 -61.40
N GLY A 1146 -15.62 -49.79 -62.33
CA GLY A 1146 -14.27 -49.20 -62.30
C GLY A 1146 -13.34 -49.75 -61.21
N LEU A 1147 -13.54 -50.99 -60.76
CA LEU A 1147 -12.67 -51.64 -59.76
C LEU A 1147 -11.28 -51.90 -60.34
N THR A 1148 -10.26 -51.34 -59.70
CA THR A 1148 -8.84 -51.55 -60.00
C THR A 1148 -8.19 -52.34 -58.87
N ALA A 1149 -7.87 -53.61 -59.12
CA ALA A 1149 -7.38 -54.55 -58.11
C ALA A 1149 -6.04 -55.20 -58.52
N ASN A 1150 -4.91 -54.64 -58.09
CA ASN A 1150 -3.58 -55.09 -58.52
C ASN A 1150 -2.75 -55.73 -57.40
N ASP A 1151 -1.91 -56.70 -57.79
CA ASP A 1151 -0.82 -57.25 -56.97
C ASP A 1151 -1.26 -57.86 -55.62
N ASN A 1152 -2.52 -58.31 -55.52
CA ASN A 1152 -3.08 -58.96 -54.32
C ASN A 1152 -2.66 -60.43 -54.20
N GLY A 1153 -2.51 -60.91 -52.96
CA GLY A 1153 -1.85 -62.18 -52.66
C GLY A 1153 -2.56 -63.46 -53.12
N GLU A 1154 -3.85 -63.39 -53.45
CA GLU A 1154 -4.58 -64.39 -54.23
C GLU A 1154 -5.38 -63.76 -55.40
N MET A 1155 -6.37 -62.89 -55.13
CA MET A 1155 -7.44 -62.59 -56.09
C MET A 1155 -7.71 -61.10 -56.30
N GLY A 1156 -7.95 -60.69 -57.56
CA GLY A 1156 -8.43 -59.34 -57.88
C GLY A 1156 -9.86 -59.11 -57.37
N ALA A 1157 -10.80 -59.92 -57.85
CA ALA A 1157 -12.18 -59.97 -57.35
C ALA A 1157 -12.63 -61.43 -57.14
N GLY A 1158 -13.24 -61.73 -55.99
CA GLY A 1158 -13.75 -63.03 -55.60
C GLY A 1158 -15.22 -63.00 -55.21
N LEU A 1159 -16.02 -63.92 -55.75
CA LEU A 1159 -17.46 -64.05 -55.49
C LEU A 1159 -17.77 -65.49 -55.07
N VAL A 1160 -18.14 -65.68 -53.79
CA VAL A 1160 -18.18 -66.99 -53.14
C VAL A 1160 -19.55 -67.23 -52.48
N VAL A 1161 -20.35 -68.10 -53.10
CA VAL A 1161 -21.62 -68.57 -52.53
C VAL A 1161 -21.42 -69.95 -51.90
N SER A 1162 -21.95 -70.20 -50.70
CA SER A 1162 -21.93 -71.55 -50.11
C SER A 1162 -23.11 -71.87 -49.19
N SER A 1163 -23.37 -73.17 -49.03
CA SER A 1163 -24.21 -73.73 -47.95
C SER A 1163 -25.63 -73.13 -47.83
N GLY A 1164 -26.22 -72.76 -48.96
CA GLY A 1164 -27.57 -72.18 -49.05
C GLY A 1164 -27.65 -70.65 -49.17
N GLY A 1165 -26.50 -69.96 -49.12
CA GLY A 1165 -26.44 -68.52 -49.40
C GLY A 1165 -26.77 -68.20 -50.86
N GLN A 1166 -27.07 -66.94 -51.15
CA GLN A 1166 -27.53 -66.49 -52.47
C GLN A 1166 -26.89 -65.16 -52.89
N MET A 1167 -26.61 -65.04 -54.19
CA MET A 1167 -26.31 -63.78 -54.85
C MET A 1167 -27.25 -63.61 -56.05
N THR A 1168 -27.75 -62.40 -56.32
CA THR A 1168 -28.56 -62.10 -57.52
C THR A 1168 -28.24 -60.74 -58.12
N ASP A 1169 -28.58 -60.55 -59.39
CA ASP A 1169 -28.64 -59.25 -60.10
C ASP A 1169 -27.32 -58.45 -60.08
N LEU A 1170 -26.21 -59.20 -60.07
CA LEU A 1170 -24.83 -58.74 -60.05
C LEU A 1170 -24.38 -58.04 -61.35
N THR A 1171 -23.74 -56.87 -61.22
CA THR A 1171 -23.03 -56.18 -62.31
C THR A 1171 -21.57 -55.92 -61.94
N LEU A 1172 -20.64 -56.34 -62.81
CA LEU A 1172 -19.23 -55.92 -62.79
C LEU A 1172 -18.90 -55.23 -64.12
N ASP A 1173 -18.74 -53.91 -64.11
CA ASP A 1173 -18.24 -53.11 -65.22
C ASP A 1173 -16.80 -52.64 -64.93
N THR A 1174 -15.93 -52.72 -65.95
CA THR A 1174 -14.59 -52.14 -65.95
C THR A 1174 -13.71 -52.60 -64.76
N LEU A 1175 -13.60 -53.92 -64.58
CA LEU A 1175 -12.60 -54.54 -63.70
C LEU A 1175 -11.20 -54.52 -64.34
N ILE A 1176 -10.24 -53.89 -63.69
CA ILE A 1176 -8.81 -53.94 -64.03
C ILE A 1176 -8.08 -54.75 -62.96
N ALA A 1177 -7.67 -55.97 -63.31
CA ALA A 1177 -6.93 -56.84 -62.40
C ALA A 1177 -5.57 -57.25 -63.00
N ARG A 1178 -4.48 -57.01 -62.28
CA ARG A 1178 -3.09 -57.30 -62.71
C ARG A 1178 -2.27 -57.83 -61.53
N GLY A 1179 -1.23 -58.62 -61.78
CA GLY A 1179 -0.29 -59.08 -60.73
C GLY A 1179 -0.81 -60.08 -59.70
N ASN A 1180 -2.13 -60.17 -59.48
CA ASN A 1180 -2.73 -61.06 -58.47
C ASN A 1180 -2.32 -62.55 -58.68
N ASN A 1181 -1.95 -63.25 -57.61
CA ASN A 1181 -1.25 -64.53 -57.69
C ASN A 1181 -2.09 -65.72 -58.22
N PHE A 1182 -3.41 -65.74 -57.96
CA PHE A 1182 -4.30 -66.87 -58.29
C PHE A 1182 -5.26 -66.54 -59.44
N SER A 1183 -5.99 -65.42 -59.37
CA SER A 1183 -6.88 -64.99 -60.48
C SER A 1183 -7.18 -63.49 -60.45
N GLY A 1184 -7.48 -62.92 -61.62
CA GLY A 1184 -8.06 -61.57 -61.71
C GLY A 1184 -9.54 -61.52 -61.29
N LEU A 1185 -10.30 -62.57 -61.60
CA LEU A 1185 -11.70 -62.77 -61.20
C LEU A 1185 -11.94 -64.24 -60.87
N TYR A 1186 -12.62 -64.51 -59.76
CA TYR A 1186 -12.97 -65.87 -59.32
C TYR A 1186 -14.41 -65.91 -58.82
N VAL A 1187 -15.14 -66.95 -59.24
CA VAL A 1187 -16.60 -67.02 -59.10
C VAL A 1187 -16.97 -68.47 -58.81
N ILE A 1188 -17.57 -68.75 -57.66
CA ILE A 1188 -17.90 -70.12 -57.24
C ILE A 1188 -19.15 -70.22 -56.38
N SER A 1189 -19.96 -71.26 -56.64
CA SER A 1189 -21.05 -71.70 -55.76
C SER A 1189 -20.73 -73.10 -55.22
N GLN A 1190 -20.76 -73.25 -53.90
CA GLN A 1190 -20.33 -74.45 -53.17
C GLN A 1190 -21.49 -75.09 -52.38
N ASN A 1191 -21.47 -76.43 -52.30
CA ASN A 1191 -22.51 -77.30 -51.74
C ASN A 1191 -23.88 -77.16 -52.44
N ALA A 1192 -24.32 -78.23 -53.12
CA ALA A 1192 -25.52 -78.26 -53.97
C ALA A 1192 -26.87 -78.30 -53.19
N GLY A 1193 -26.98 -77.54 -52.10
CA GLY A 1193 -28.11 -77.51 -51.18
C GLY A 1193 -28.80 -76.14 -51.11
N GLY A 1194 -29.23 -75.60 -52.25
CA GLY A 1194 -29.97 -74.33 -52.34
C GLY A 1194 -29.12 -73.07 -52.58
N SER A 1195 -27.80 -73.20 -52.64
CA SER A 1195 -26.89 -72.10 -53.03
C SER A 1195 -27.19 -71.61 -54.45
N ALA A 1196 -27.32 -70.29 -54.64
CA ALA A 1196 -27.64 -69.67 -55.94
C ALA A 1196 -26.72 -68.47 -56.26
N LEU A 1197 -26.39 -68.33 -57.54
CA LEU A 1197 -25.56 -67.29 -58.16
C LEU A 1197 -25.97 -67.16 -59.63
#